data_AF-A0AAU4VY48-F1
#
_entry.id   AF-A0AAU4VY48-F1
#
_cell.length_a   1.000
_cell.length_b   1.000
_cell.length_c   1.000
_cell.angle_alpha   90.00
_cell.angle_beta   90.00
_cell.angle_gamma   90.00
#
_symmetry.space_group_name_H-M   'P 1'
#
loop_
_entity.id
_entity.type
_entity.pdbx_description
1 polymer ?
#
loop_
_entity_poly.entity_id
_entity_poly.type
_entity_poly.pdbx_seq_one_letter_code
_entity_poly.pdbx_strand_id
1 'polypeptide(L)'
;MASARDTALLELLQLLRRGAPPEEFARPAADARTAGAGPAEQAFVERATRVALDIRRTLDQHRRREAELTALFDTAGDLAALRDLDAVLRAIVHRARMLLGSDVSYMTLNDPVAGDTFMRVTDGSVSAAFQQLRLGMGEGLGGLVAQTARPYASADYRTDDRFRHTDTIDNGVREEGLRGILGVPLRVGTRVIGVLYAADRAVRDFAPDAVALLSSLADHAAVAIDSARLLEETRAALVELGVATETARAQSEAVRLAAETHDRLTRLVLRGGDVADVAREVAALLGGSLVVRDSDGAELARVGPDPVGPPEHALAASRSGGRAVAVGGVWVCAVLAGPELLGSITLGGRGDLPDAERRLFERAGLVTALLLLLRRSIAHAEDRVRGELLGDLLAPVAPGRVRDTGSQTLRARKLGVDLARPHALVVLHCDPALRSRLAVEAARHARARDGLAGLHQGRVVLLAPTDSPGPLARSLAAELGQTLGSPVTAGSAGPAADPDGLPGVYAEALRCLEALHALGHSGGGAGLPDLGFLGVLLGDRADVGAYVERVLGPVIAYDAQRGTELVGTLEAYFAYGASLARTKDALHVHVNTVVQRLDRVRQILGEDWNTPAGALEVQLALRILRLAPAGPRRAPSPPNPRSPASPYPTSS
;
A
#
# COMPACT_ATOMS: atom_id res chain seq x y z
N MET A 1 35.42 -65.52 -91.28
CA MET A 1 36.20 -65.64 -90.04
C MET A 1 36.52 -64.23 -89.57
N ALA A 2 36.20 -63.87 -88.33
CA ALA A 2 36.59 -62.56 -87.79
C ALA A 2 38.12 -62.46 -87.78
N SER A 3 38.70 -61.31 -88.15
CA SER A 3 40.15 -61.13 -88.08
C SER A 3 40.61 -61.29 -86.62
N ALA A 4 41.84 -61.78 -86.42
CA ALA A 4 42.47 -61.84 -85.10
C ALA A 4 42.45 -60.46 -84.40
N ARG A 5 42.46 -59.38 -85.20
CA ARG A 5 42.28 -58.00 -84.76
C ARG A 5 40.93 -57.74 -84.07
N ASP A 6 39.83 -58.17 -84.68
CA ASP A 6 38.48 -57.89 -84.19
C ASP A 6 38.19 -58.66 -82.91
N THR A 7 38.68 -59.90 -82.85
CA THR A 7 38.56 -60.78 -81.68
C THR A 7 39.31 -60.20 -80.48
N ALA A 8 40.56 -59.77 -80.67
CA ALA A 8 41.37 -59.17 -79.60
C ALA A 8 40.81 -57.81 -79.13
N LEU A 9 40.24 -57.00 -80.03
CA LEU A 9 39.61 -55.73 -79.65
C LEU A 9 38.36 -55.96 -78.79
N LEU A 10 37.50 -56.91 -79.18
CA LEU A 10 36.31 -57.25 -78.42
C LEU A 10 36.65 -57.76 -77.01
N GLU A 11 37.70 -58.57 -76.90
CA GLU A 11 38.19 -59.08 -75.62
C GLU A 11 38.74 -57.96 -74.72
N LEU A 12 39.56 -57.05 -75.25
CA LEU A 12 40.05 -55.87 -74.51
C LEU A 12 38.90 -54.98 -74.00
N LEU A 13 37.84 -54.79 -74.80
CA LEU A 13 36.65 -54.05 -74.39
C LEU A 13 35.86 -54.79 -73.29
N GLN A 14 35.78 -56.12 -73.34
CA GLN A 14 35.16 -56.92 -72.28
C GLN A 14 35.97 -56.86 -70.98
N LEU A 15 37.30 -56.88 -71.06
CA LEU A 15 38.20 -56.71 -69.91
C LEU A 15 38.02 -55.34 -69.25
N LEU A 16 37.90 -54.27 -70.04
CA LEU A 16 37.56 -52.93 -69.54
C LEU A 16 36.20 -52.89 -68.86
N ARG A 17 35.16 -53.47 -69.48
CA ARG A 17 33.79 -53.48 -68.96
C ARG A 17 33.69 -54.15 -67.58
N ARG A 18 34.43 -55.25 -67.36
CA ARG A 18 34.40 -55.99 -66.08
C ARG A 18 35.43 -55.53 -65.06
N GLY A 19 36.30 -54.56 -65.39
CA GLY A 19 37.35 -54.08 -64.50
C GLY A 19 38.42 -55.13 -64.16
N ALA A 20 38.85 -55.93 -65.13
CA ALA A 20 39.83 -57.01 -64.91
C ALA A 20 41.21 -56.49 -64.40
N PRO A 21 42.01 -57.30 -63.68
CA PRO A 21 43.39 -56.97 -63.29
C PRO A 21 44.33 -56.78 -64.49
N PRO A 22 45.44 -56.02 -64.34
CA PRO A 22 46.19 -55.49 -65.48
C PRO A 22 46.95 -56.58 -66.23
N GLU A 23 47.27 -57.66 -65.51
CA GLU A 23 47.89 -58.86 -66.03
C GLU A 23 47.04 -59.55 -67.11
N GLU A 24 45.71 -59.47 -67.01
CA GLU A 24 44.81 -60.10 -67.98
C GLU A 24 44.77 -59.38 -69.33
N PHE A 25 45.16 -58.10 -69.39
CA PHE A 25 45.19 -57.33 -70.63
C PHE A 25 46.32 -57.74 -71.58
N ALA A 26 47.31 -58.50 -71.12
CA ALA A 26 48.39 -59.01 -71.97
C ALA A 26 47.96 -60.24 -72.80
N ARG A 27 46.88 -60.94 -72.40
CA ARG A 27 46.42 -62.19 -73.04
C ARG A 27 46.00 -62.01 -74.51
N PRO A 28 45.18 -61.01 -74.90
CA PRO A 28 44.75 -60.84 -76.30
C PRO A 28 45.92 -60.63 -77.27
N ALA A 29 47.00 -59.97 -76.83
CA ALA A 29 48.22 -59.77 -77.61
C ALA A 29 49.12 -61.02 -77.67
N ALA A 30 49.06 -61.90 -76.68
CA ALA A 30 49.73 -63.20 -76.70
C ALA A 30 48.99 -64.18 -77.63
N ASP A 31 47.66 -64.23 -77.53
CA ASP A 31 46.82 -65.15 -78.30
C ASP A 31 46.84 -64.84 -79.80
N ALA A 32 46.87 -63.55 -80.17
CA ALA A 32 47.06 -63.10 -81.55
C ALA A 32 48.42 -63.51 -82.14
N ARG A 33 49.49 -63.55 -81.32
CA ARG A 33 50.82 -64.04 -81.75
C ARG A 33 50.82 -65.54 -81.97
N THR A 34 50.19 -66.32 -81.07
CA THR A 34 50.11 -67.78 -81.20
C THR A 34 49.21 -68.24 -82.35
N ALA A 35 48.22 -67.44 -82.73
CA ALA A 35 47.31 -67.72 -83.85
C ALA A 35 47.91 -67.40 -85.24
N GLY A 36 49.16 -66.94 -85.32
CA GLY A 36 49.85 -66.65 -86.57
C GLY A 36 49.42 -65.35 -87.26
N ALA A 37 48.91 -64.36 -86.50
CA ALA A 37 48.51 -63.07 -87.06
C ALA A 37 49.69 -62.34 -87.72
N GLY A 38 49.42 -61.59 -88.80
CA GLY A 38 50.46 -60.87 -89.53
C GLY A 38 51.11 -59.76 -88.70
N PRO A 39 52.32 -59.27 -89.07
CA PRO A 39 53.05 -58.25 -88.30
C PRO A 39 52.24 -56.97 -88.05
N ALA A 40 51.43 -56.56 -89.03
CA ALA A 40 50.56 -55.39 -88.92
C ALA A 40 49.39 -55.60 -87.94
N GLU A 41 48.85 -56.82 -87.85
CA GLU A 41 47.77 -57.17 -86.92
C GLU A 41 48.31 -57.25 -85.49
N GLN A 42 49.50 -57.83 -85.29
CA GLN A 42 50.15 -57.89 -83.98
C GLN A 42 50.46 -56.49 -83.43
N ALA A 43 51.05 -55.61 -84.26
CA ALA A 43 51.33 -54.22 -83.87
C ALA A 43 50.06 -53.42 -83.54
N PHE A 44 48.93 -53.73 -84.19
CA PHE A 44 47.65 -53.12 -83.86
C PHE A 44 47.15 -53.59 -82.49
N VAL A 45 47.18 -54.90 -82.20
CA VAL A 45 46.69 -55.46 -80.94
C VAL A 45 47.53 -54.98 -79.75
N GLU A 46 48.85 -54.87 -79.89
CA GLU A 46 49.71 -54.28 -78.85
C GLU A 46 49.38 -52.82 -78.57
N ARG A 47 49.11 -52.04 -79.62
CA ARG A 47 48.69 -50.64 -79.48
C ARG A 47 47.32 -50.53 -78.82
N ALA A 48 46.37 -51.37 -79.21
CA ALA A 48 45.04 -51.44 -78.60
C ALA A 48 45.11 -51.83 -77.12
N THR A 49 46.00 -52.77 -76.76
CA THR A 49 46.25 -53.18 -75.37
C THR A 49 46.77 -52.01 -74.53
N ARG A 50 47.73 -51.23 -75.06
CA ARG A 50 48.25 -50.04 -74.38
C ARG A 50 47.16 -49.00 -74.14
N VAL A 51 46.35 -48.71 -75.17
CA VAL A 51 45.22 -47.78 -75.08
C VAL A 51 44.18 -48.27 -74.05
N ALA A 52 43.89 -49.57 -74.00
CA ALA A 52 42.98 -50.14 -73.00
C ALA A 52 43.53 -49.99 -71.57
N LEU A 53 44.83 -50.22 -71.35
CA LEU A 53 45.47 -49.99 -70.05
C LEU A 53 45.46 -48.50 -69.65
N ASP A 54 45.56 -47.58 -70.60
CA ASP A 54 45.42 -46.13 -70.35
C ASP A 54 43.99 -45.77 -69.97
N ILE A 55 42.98 -46.23 -70.72
CA ILE A 55 41.56 -46.00 -70.43
C ILE A 55 41.21 -46.52 -69.03
N ARG A 56 41.70 -47.71 -68.68
CA ARG A 56 41.47 -48.28 -67.35
C ARG A 56 42.05 -47.40 -66.24
N ARG A 57 43.31 -46.95 -66.38
CA ARG A 57 43.93 -46.07 -65.38
C ARG A 57 43.09 -44.81 -65.15
N THR A 58 42.56 -44.22 -66.23
CA THR A 58 41.66 -43.07 -66.15
C THR A 58 40.34 -43.40 -65.46
N LEU A 59 39.72 -44.55 -65.75
CA LEU A 59 38.49 -45.00 -65.10
C LEU A 59 38.69 -45.29 -63.60
N ASP A 60 39.80 -45.92 -63.23
CA ASP A 60 40.14 -46.20 -61.82
C ASP A 60 40.39 -44.89 -61.05
N GLN A 61 41.01 -43.88 -61.68
CA GLN A 61 41.13 -42.53 -61.12
C GLN A 61 39.77 -41.85 -60.94
N HIS A 62 38.89 -41.90 -61.95
CA HIS A 62 37.56 -41.31 -61.85
C HIS A 62 36.71 -41.95 -60.74
N ARG A 63 36.71 -43.29 -60.62
CA ARG A 63 35.99 -44.00 -59.57
C ARG A 63 36.49 -43.65 -58.17
N ARG A 64 37.82 -43.52 -57.99
CA ARG A 64 38.39 -43.06 -56.71
C ARG A 64 37.92 -41.65 -56.38
N ARG A 65 37.95 -40.74 -57.35
CA ARG A 65 37.48 -39.36 -57.19
C ARG A 65 36.00 -39.29 -56.84
N GLU A 66 35.18 -40.12 -57.47
CA GLU A 66 33.74 -40.18 -57.24
C GLU A 66 33.41 -40.73 -55.84
N ALA A 67 34.15 -41.75 -55.38
CA ALA A 67 34.03 -42.26 -54.02
C ALA A 67 34.48 -41.22 -52.96
N GLU A 68 35.57 -40.50 -53.21
CA GLU A 68 36.05 -39.41 -52.35
C GLU A 68 35.01 -38.27 -52.26
N LEU A 69 34.42 -37.88 -53.40
CA LEU A 69 33.36 -36.86 -53.44
C LEU A 69 32.08 -37.30 -52.73
N THR A 70 31.68 -38.55 -52.89
CA THR A 70 30.50 -39.11 -52.20
C THR A 70 30.71 -39.11 -50.68
N ALA A 71 31.88 -39.55 -50.22
CA ALA A 71 32.24 -39.52 -48.81
C ALA A 71 32.20 -38.08 -48.24
N LEU A 72 32.66 -37.08 -48.99
CA LEU A 72 32.56 -35.66 -48.62
C LEU A 72 31.11 -35.16 -48.54
N PHE A 73 30.24 -35.47 -49.51
CA PHE A 73 28.85 -35.00 -49.50
C PHE A 73 28.01 -35.58 -48.37
N ASP A 74 28.17 -36.88 -48.08
CA ASP A 74 27.54 -37.49 -46.91
C ASP A 74 28.01 -36.81 -45.61
N THR A 75 29.19 -36.17 -45.63
CA THR A 75 29.75 -35.46 -44.46
C THR A 75 29.05 -34.15 -44.19
N ALA A 76 28.76 -33.38 -45.23
CA ALA A 76 28.10 -32.09 -45.08
C ALA A 76 26.69 -32.25 -44.50
N GLY A 77 25.96 -33.30 -44.92
CA GLY A 77 24.62 -33.61 -44.42
C GLY A 77 24.62 -34.04 -42.95
N ASP A 78 25.50 -34.97 -42.58
CA ASP A 78 25.62 -35.46 -41.19
C ASP A 78 26.03 -34.35 -40.22
N LEU A 79 26.99 -33.51 -40.61
CA LEU A 79 27.46 -32.40 -39.79
C LEU A 79 26.40 -31.32 -39.60
N ALA A 80 25.61 -31.02 -40.65
CA ALA A 80 24.52 -30.05 -40.55
C ALA A 80 23.35 -30.53 -39.69
N ALA A 81 23.18 -31.84 -39.51
CA ALA A 81 22.14 -32.42 -38.67
C ALA A 81 22.47 -32.35 -37.16
N LEU A 82 23.74 -32.22 -36.80
CA LEU A 82 24.19 -32.11 -35.41
C LEU A 82 23.86 -30.72 -34.85
N ARG A 83 23.29 -30.70 -33.64
CA ARG A 83 22.78 -29.48 -32.98
C ARG A 83 23.62 -29.03 -31.78
N ASP A 84 24.65 -29.79 -31.45
CA ASP A 84 25.56 -29.60 -30.33
C ASP A 84 26.95 -29.31 -30.91
N LEU A 85 27.51 -28.17 -30.55
CA LEU A 85 28.81 -27.72 -31.06
C LEU A 85 29.92 -28.75 -30.78
N ASP A 86 29.93 -29.38 -29.61
CA ASP A 86 30.97 -30.35 -29.25
C ASP A 86 30.85 -31.65 -30.04
N ALA A 87 29.62 -32.08 -30.35
CA ALA A 87 29.37 -33.21 -31.23
C ALA A 87 29.83 -32.92 -32.66
N VAL A 88 29.55 -31.73 -33.18
CA VAL A 88 30.00 -31.27 -34.51
C VAL A 88 31.53 -31.28 -34.61
N LEU A 89 32.21 -30.66 -33.63
CA LEU A 89 33.67 -30.56 -33.63
C LEU A 89 34.34 -31.94 -33.59
N ARG A 90 33.86 -32.87 -32.74
CA ARG A 90 34.36 -34.25 -32.69
C ARG A 90 34.15 -35.00 -34.00
N ALA A 91 32.97 -34.87 -34.60
CA ALA A 91 32.68 -35.50 -35.88
C ALA A 91 33.60 -35.00 -37.00
N ILE A 92 33.88 -33.70 -37.06
CA ILE A 92 34.78 -33.11 -38.09
C ILE A 92 36.19 -33.69 -37.99
N VAL A 93 36.77 -33.69 -36.78
CA VAL A 93 38.15 -34.14 -36.57
C VAL A 93 38.27 -35.64 -36.83
N HIS A 94 37.29 -36.43 -36.38
CA HIS A 94 37.24 -37.86 -36.67
C HIS A 94 37.19 -38.12 -38.18
N ARG A 95 36.36 -37.37 -38.91
CA ARG A 95 36.21 -37.55 -40.35
C ARG A 95 37.46 -37.13 -41.11
N ALA A 96 38.09 -36.01 -40.74
CA ALA A 96 39.35 -35.55 -41.32
C ALA A 96 40.44 -36.63 -41.22
N ARG A 97 40.53 -37.29 -40.06
CA ARG A 97 41.45 -38.42 -39.84
C ARG A 97 41.16 -39.59 -40.78
N MET A 98 39.90 -39.99 -40.90
CA MET A 98 39.48 -41.12 -41.74
C MET A 98 39.63 -40.84 -43.24
N LEU A 99 39.28 -39.63 -43.70
CA LEU A 99 39.36 -39.22 -45.11
C LEU A 99 40.80 -39.21 -45.64
N LEU A 100 41.77 -38.81 -44.81
CA LEU A 100 43.17 -38.74 -45.19
C LEU A 100 43.98 -39.97 -44.79
N GLY A 101 43.40 -40.86 -43.99
CA GLY A 101 44.12 -41.98 -43.38
C GLY A 101 45.33 -41.48 -42.60
N SER A 102 45.14 -40.48 -41.73
CA SER A 102 46.22 -39.92 -40.89
C SER A 102 46.22 -40.55 -39.49
N ASP A 103 47.39 -40.57 -38.84
CA ASP A 103 47.51 -41.07 -37.47
C ASP A 103 46.67 -40.25 -36.49
N VAL A 104 46.70 -38.92 -36.66
CA VAL A 104 46.06 -37.93 -35.79
C VAL A 104 45.35 -36.89 -36.65
N SER A 105 44.21 -36.41 -36.17
CA SER A 105 43.62 -35.15 -36.64
C SER A 105 43.28 -34.30 -35.43
N TYR A 106 43.32 -32.98 -35.59
CA TYR A 106 42.99 -32.06 -34.53
C TYR A 106 42.50 -30.73 -35.09
N MET A 107 41.90 -29.91 -34.23
CA MET A 107 41.37 -28.61 -34.58
C MET A 107 41.72 -27.59 -33.52
N THR A 108 42.18 -26.43 -33.97
CA THR A 108 42.31 -25.23 -33.13
C THR A 108 41.22 -24.24 -33.47
N LEU A 109 40.69 -23.54 -32.46
CA LEU A 109 39.78 -22.41 -32.65
C LEU A 109 40.44 -21.13 -32.16
N ASN A 110 40.01 -20.01 -32.72
CA ASN A 110 40.53 -18.69 -32.36
C ASN A 110 39.87 -18.20 -31.07
N ASP A 111 40.69 -17.69 -30.14
CA ASP A 111 40.22 -16.99 -28.95
C ASP A 111 40.40 -15.47 -29.17
N PRO A 112 39.31 -14.73 -29.47
CA PRO A 112 39.40 -13.31 -29.75
C PRO A 112 39.76 -12.46 -28.52
N VAL A 113 39.58 -12.99 -27.31
CA VAL A 113 39.90 -12.27 -26.06
C VAL A 113 41.39 -12.40 -25.74
N ALA A 114 41.94 -13.61 -25.87
CA ALA A 114 43.36 -13.87 -25.64
C ALA A 114 44.26 -13.52 -26.84
N GLY A 115 43.70 -13.42 -28.05
CA GLY A 115 44.43 -13.08 -29.28
C GLY A 115 45.27 -14.22 -29.87
N ASP A 116 45.03 -15.45 -29.43
CA ASP A 116 45.74 -16.67 -29.84
C ASP A 116 44.74 -17.75 -30.34
N THR A 117 45.25 -18.94 -30.63
CA THR A 117 44.44 -20.12 -30.95
C THR A 117 44.66 -21.19 -29.91
N PHE A 118 43.63 -21.98 -29.61
CA PHE A 118 43.72 -23.06 -28.62
C PHE A 118 43.24 -24.37 -29.21
N MET A 119 43.84 -25.47 -28.74
CA MET A 119 43.40 -26.81 -29.09
C MET A 119 41.98 -27.06 -28.58
N ARG A 120 41.03 -27.27 -29.49
CA ARG A 120 39.62 -27.47 -29.14
C ARG A 120 39.24 -28.93 -29.09
N VAL A 121 39.59 -29.70 -30.12
CA VAL A 121 39.30 -31.14 -30.24
C VAL A 121 40.45 -31.85 -30.94
N THR A 122 40.73 -33.08 -30.51
CA THR A 122 41.69 -34.00 -31.14
C THR A 122 41.05 -35.37 -31.36
N ASP A 123 41.53 -36.11 -32.35
CA ASP A 123 41.24 -37.54 -32.56
C ASP A 123 42.56 -38.27 -32.89
N GLY A 124 42.83 -39.37 -32.20
CA GLY A 124 44.07 -40.16 -32.34
C GLY A 124 45.29 -39.65 -31.56
N SER A 125 45.15 -38.53 -30.83
CA SER A 125 46.19 -37.97 -29.96
C SER A 125 46.27 -38.70 -28.62
N VAL A 126 47.49 -38.86 -28.09
CA VAL A 126 47.76 -39.53 -26.81
C VAL A 126 48.49 -38.64 -25.78
N SER A 127 49.04 -37.49 -26.19
CA SER A 127 49.70 -36.54 -25.29
C SER A 127 48.71 -35.52 -24.72
N ALA A 128 48.60 -35.48 -23.39
CA ALA A 128 47.80 -34.47 -22.71
C ALA A 128 48.37 -33.04 -22.86
N ALA A 129 49.70 -32.91 -22.91
CA ALA A 129 50.37 -31.64 -23.15
C ALA A 129 50.04 -31.08 -24.55
N PHE A 130 50.00 -31.95 -25.56
CA PHE A 130 49.59 -31.56 -26.91
C PHE A 130 48.11 -31.15 -26.98
N GLN A 131 47.22 -31.86 -26.28
CA GLN A 131 45.78 -31.60 -26.26
C GLN A 131 45.39 -30.26 -25.61
N GLN A 132 46.26 -29.66 -24.79
CA GLN A 132 46.01 -28.40 -24.08
C GLN A 132 46.78 -27.21 -24.67
N LEU A 133 47.42 -27.41 -25.82
CA LEU A 133 48.34 -26.44 -26.37
C LEU A 133 47.63 -25.20 -26.92
N ARG A 134 48.24 -24.02 -26.72
CA ARG A 134 47.83 -22.75 -27.31
C ARG A 134 48.94 -22.21 -28.22
N LEU A 135 48.56 -21.61 -29.34
CA LEU A 135 49.46 -21.11 -30.37
C LEU A 135 49.17 -19.65 -30.67
N GLY A 136 50.17 -18.78 -30.57
CA GLY A 136 50.07 -17.40 -31.02
C GLY A 136 49.92 -17.31 -32.54
N MET A 137 49.40 -16.16 -33.02
CA MET A 137 49.29 -15.90 -34.45
C MET A 137 50.67 -15.87 -35.11
N GLY A 138 50.88 -16.65 -36.17
CA GLY A 138 52.18 -16.82 -36.84
C GLY A 138 53.15 -17.79 -36.15
N GLU A 139 52.80 -18.39 -35.01
CA GLU A 139 53.62 -19.41 -34.33
C GLU A 139 53.24 -20.82 -34.78
N GLY A 140 54.24 -21.62 -35.15
CA GLY A 140 54.06 -22.93 -35.77
C GLY A 140 53.34 -22.89 -37.11
N LEU A 141 53.14 -24.08 -37.71
CA LEU A 141 52.35 -24.24 -38.93
C LEU A 141 50.92 -23.69 -38.77
N GLY A 142 50.33 -23.89 -37.58
CA GLY A 142 48.97 -23.47 -37.28
C GLY A 142 48.77 -21.96 -37.28
N GLY A 143 49.65 -21.23 -36.61
CA GLY A 143 49.63 -19.77 -36.61
C GLY A 143 49.84 -19.19 -38.01
N LEU A 144 50.66 -19.82 -38.86
CA LEU A 144 50.87 -19.41 -40.25
C LEU A 144 49.60 -19.59 -41.11
N VAL A 145 48.90 -20.72 -40.95
CA VAL A 145 47.61 -20.98 -41.61
C VAL A 145 46.56 -19.96 -41.16
N ALA A 146 46.46 -19.72 -39.86
CA ALA A 146 45.51 -18.77 -39.29
C ALA A 146 45.78 -17.32 -39.75
N GLN A 147 47.05 -16.92 -39.85
CA GLN A 147 47.45 -15.57 -40.26
C GLN A 147 47.21 -15.30 -41.75
N THR A 148 47.51 -16.28 -42.61
CA THR A 148 47.47 -16.08 -44.07
C THR A 148 46.16 -16.55 -44.72
N ALA A 149 45.32 -17.28 -43.98
CA ALA A 149 44.10 -17.92 -44.47
C ALA A 149 44.35 -18.85 -45.68
N ARG A 150 45.50 -19.52 -45.71
CA ARG A 150 45.92 -20.46 -46.77
C ARG A 150 46.32 -21.82 -46.19
N PRO A 151 46.14 -22.92 -46.94
CA PRO A 151 46.59 -24.24 -46.51
C PRO A 151 48.11 -24.38 -46.60
N TYR A 152 48.73 -25.05 -45.62
CA TYR A 152 50.16 -25.37 -45.62
C TYR A 152 50.38 -26.84 -45.21
N ALA A 153 51.27 -27.51 -45.94
CA ALA A 153 51.72 -28.86 -45.66
C ALA A 153 53.22 -28.86 -45.34
N SER A 154 53.60 -29.51 -44.25
CA SER A 154 54.98 -29.79 -43.86
C SER A 154 55.23 -31.29 -43.89
N ALA A 155 56.26 -31.71 -44.63
CA ALA A 155 56.63 -33.12 -44.73
C ALA A 155 57.29 -33.64 -43.44
N ASP A 156 58.08 -32.78 -42.81
CA ASP A 156 58.69 -32.97 -41.50
C ASP A 156 58.70 -31.63 -40.76
N TYR A 157 57.74 -31.47 -39.85
CA TYR A 157 57.52 -30.25 -39.07
C TYR A 157 58.79 -29.82 -38.34
N ARG A 158 59.60 -30.76 -37.85
CA ARG A 158 60.74 -30.48 -36.97
C ARG A 158 61.90 -29.78 -37.68
N THR A 159 61.91 -29.80 -39.01
CA THR A 159 62.99 -29.26 -39.84
C THR A 159 62.50 -28.20 -40.82
N ASP A 160 61.28 -27.69 -40.64
CA ASP A 160 60.64 -26.80 -41.61
C ASP A 160 60.72 -25.33 -41.16
N ASP A 161 61.71 -24.62 -41.70
CA ASP A 161 62.00 -23.23 -41.32
C ASP A 161 61.00 -22.18 -41.85
N ARG A 162 59.88 -22.60 -42.47
CA ARG A 162 58.88 -21.68 -43.05
C ARG A 162 57.98 -20.98 -42.04
N PHE A 163 57.98 -21.41 -40.78
CA PHE A 163 57.19 -20.84 -39.70
C PHE A 163 58.01 -20.70 -38.42
N ARG A 164 57.52 -19.90 -37.48
CA ARG A 164 58.24 -19.66 -36.23
C ARG A 164 58.07 -20.84 -35.27
N HIS A 165 59.16 -21.56 -35.02
CA HIS A 165 59.26 -22.56 -33.97
C HIS A 165 59.26 -21.92 -32.57
N THR A 166 58.60 -22.57 -31.61
CA THR A 166 58.60 -22.17 -30.20
C THR A 166 58.76 -23.40 -29.32
N ASP A 167 59.44 -23.25 -28.18
CA ASP A 167 59.73 -24.38 -27.28
C ASP A 167 58.46 -25.12 -26.84
N THR A 168 57.38 -24.38 -26.56
CA THR A 168 56.10 -24.96 -26.13
C THR A 168 55.48 -25.82 -27.23
N ILE A 169 55.34 -25.29 -28.45
CA ILE A 169 54.74 -26.00 -29.58
C ILE A 169 55.60 -27.19 -29.98
N ASP A 170 56.91 -26.99 -30.09
CA ASP A 170 57.84 -28.03 -30.52
C ASP A 170 57.91 -29.19 -29.54
N ASN A 171 57.85 -28.91 -28.23
CA ASN A 171 57.78 -29.95 -27.20
C ASN A 171 56.50 -30.77 -27.32
N GLY A 172 55.33 -30.12 -27.47
CA GLY A 172 54.06 -30.82 -27.65
C GLY A 172 54.03 -31.70 -28.90
N VAL A 173 54.50 -31.16 -30.04
CA VAL A 173 54.61 -31.90 -31.32
C VAL A 173 55.57 -33.09 -31.18
N ARG A 174 56.68 -32.92 -30.46
CA ARG A 174 57.68 -33.97 -30.25
C ARG A 174 57.17 -35.08 -29.34
N GLU A 175 56.45 -34.72 -28.28
CA GLU A 175 55.83 -35.64 -27.33
C GLU A 175 54.74 -36.50 -27.99
N GLU A 176 53.89 -35.90 -28.83
CA GLU A 176 52.88 -36.62 -29.63
C GLU A 176 53.51 -37.46 -30.76
N GLY A 177 54.78 -37.18 -31.10
CA GLY A 177 55.55 -37.89 -32.11
C GLY A 177 55.25 -37.44 -33.54
N LEU A 178 54.63 -36.29 -33.74
CA LEU A 178 54.22 -35.81 -35.07
C LEU A 178 55.43 -35.38 -35.91
N ARG A 179 55.35 -35.68 -37.20
CA ARG A 179 56.35 -35.40 -38.24
C ARG A 179 55.68 -34.70 -39.42
N GLY A 180 54.88 -35.40 -40.21
CA GLY A 180 54.11 -34.77 -41.29
C GLY A 180 52.88 -34.06 -40.75
N ILE A 181 52.66 -32.79 -41.11
CA ILE A 181 51.49 -32.02 -40.68
C ILE A 181 50.93 -31.20 -41.85
N LEU A 182 49.63 -31.36 -42.11
CA LEU A 182 48.84 -30.52 -43.01
C LEU A 182 47.85 -29.70 -42.18
N GLY A 183 47.86 -28.38 -42.34
CA GLY A 183 46.89 -27.47 -41.74
C GLY A 183 46.12 -26.70 -42.80
N VAL A 184 44.80 -26.60 -42.63
CA VAL A 184 43.90 -25.83 -43.52
C VAL A 184 42.99 -24.91 -42.70
N PRO A 185 42.68 -23.69 -43.20
CA PRO A 185 41.91 -22.72 -42.43
C PRO A 185 40.41 -23.08 -42.43
N LEU A 186 39.77 -22.94 -41.26
CA LEU A 186 38.31 -22.95 -41.13
C LEU A 186 37.80 -21.52 -41.34
N ARG A 187 37.06 -21.28 -42.42
CA ARG A 187 36.66 -19.92 -42.84
C ARG A 187 35.15 -19.76 -42.91
N VAL A 188 34.66 -18.67 -42.30
CA VAL A 188 33.28 -18.21 -42.43
C VAL A 188 33.32 -16.84 -43.10
N GLY A 189 32.89 -16.77 -44.35
CA GLY A 189 33.06 -15.57 -45.19
C GLY A 189 34.54 -15.19 -45.32
N THR A 190 34.91 -14.01 -44.83
CA THR A 190 36.30 -13.51 -44.83
C THR A 190 37.07 -13.80 -43.54
N ARG A 191 36.41 -14.37 -42.52
CA ARG A 191 36.99 -14.58 -41.19
C ARG A 191 37.50 -16.03 -41.04
N VAL A 192 38.73 -16.19 -40.57
CA VAL A 192 39.25 -17.48 -40.08
C VAL A 192 38.75 -17.67 -38.64
N ILE A 193 38.05 -18.77 -38.39
CA ILE A 193 37.52 -19.13 -37.06
C ILE A 193 38.39 -20.18 -36.35
N GLY A 194 39.29 -20.83 -37.09
CA GLY A 194 40.20 -21.84 -36.58
C GLY A 194 41.00 -22.52 -37.68
N VAL A 195 41.66 -23.62 -37.35
CA VAL A 195 42.45 -24.42 -38.29
C VAL A 195 42.17 -25.90 -38.05
N LEU A 196 41.98 -26.66 -39.13
CA LEU A 196 41.81 -28.10 -39.13
C LEU A 196 43.11 -28.77 -39.60
N TYR A 197 43.52 -29.82 -38.91
CA TYR A 197 44.80 -30.48 -39.16
C TYR A 197 44.65 -31.98 -39.41
N ALA A 198 45.54 -32.50 -40.24
CA ALA A 198 45.83 -33.92 -40.35
C ALA A 198 47.33 -34.12 -40.20
N ALA A 199 47.73 -35.05 -39.34
CA ALA A 199 49.12 -35.25 -38.98
C ALA A 199 49.48 -36.73 -38.86
N ASP A 200 50.73 -37.04 -39.20
CA ASP A 200 51.29 -38.38 -39.13
C ASP A 200 52.57 -38.37 -38.30
N ARG A 201 52.81 -39.51 -37.64
CA ARG A 201 54.05 -39.74 -36.86
C ARG A 201 55.23 -40.12 -37.77
N ALA A 202 54.97 -40.35 -39.05
CA ALA A 202 55.98 -40.54 -40.09
C ALA A 202 56.14 -39.28 -40.96
N VAL A 203 57.25 -39.19 -41.71
CA VAL A 203 57.40 -38.17 -42.76
C VAL A 203 56.40 -38.45 -43.85
N ARG A 204 55.66 -37.42 -44.27
CA ARG A 204 54.63 -37.56 -45.29
C ARG A 204 54.54 -36.33 -46.16
N ASP A 205 54.75 -36.50 -47.46
CA ASP A 205 54.40 -35.50 -48.44
C ASP A 205 52.89 -35.55 -48.73
N PHE A 206 52.19 -34.46 -48.43
CA PHE A 206 50.76 -34.34 -48.74
C PHE A 206 50.59 -33.91 -50.20
N ALA A 207 50.04 -34.81 -51.02
CA ALA A 207 49.73 -34.53 -52.42
C ALA A 207 48.69 -33.39 -52.55
N PRO A 208 48.66 -32.64 -53.66
CA PRO A 208 47.69 -31.56 -53.88
C PRO A 208 46.23 -31.99 -53.71
N ASP A 209 45.91 -33.24 -54.08
CA ASP A 209 44.57 -33.81 -53.89
C ASP A 209 44.18 -33.95 -52.41
N ALA A 210 45.13 -34.35 -51.55
CA ALA A 210 44.91 -34.45 -50.11
C ALA A 210 44.70 -33.06 -49.47
N VAL A 211 45.44 -32.05 -49.93
CA VAL A 211 45.25 -30.65 -49.50
C VAL A 211 43.88 -30.13 -49.92
N ALA A 212 43.46 -30.40 -51.16
CA ALA A 212 42.14 -30.02 -51.67
C ALA A 212 41.00 -30.71 -50.91
N LEU A 213 41.16 -32.00 -50.59
CA LEU A 213 40.18 -32.78 -49.85
C LEU A 213 39.97 -32.22 -48.44
N LEU A 214 41.05 -31.97 -47.68
CA LEU A 214 40.94 -31.40 -46.33
C LEU A 214 40.40 -29.98 -46.35
N SER A 215 40.82 -29.17 -47.33
CA SER A 215 40.32 -27.80 -47.50
C SER A 215 38.81 -27.79 -47.76
N SER A 216 38.31 -28.70 -48.59
CA SER A 216 36.87 -28.85 -48.84
C SER A 216 36.10 -29.26 -47.59
N LEU A 217 36.62 -30.21 -46.81
CA LEU A 217 36.03 -30.57 -45.51
C LEU A 217 36.02 -29.38 -44.55
N ALA A 218 37.12 -28.61 -44.50
CA ALA A 218 37.24 -27.43 -43.65
C ALA A 218 36.24 -26.32 -44.01
N ASP A 219 36.00 -26.08 -45.30
CA ASP A 219 35.00 -25.10 -45.74
C ASP A 219 33.58 -25.52 -45.28
N HIS A 220 33.20 -26.80 -45.36
CA HIS A 220 31.91 -27.29 -44.85
C HIS A 220 31.84 -27.30 -43.32
N ALA A 221 32.93 -27.71 -42.66
CA ALA A 221 33.07 -27.72 -41.21
C ALA A 221 32.89 -26.32 -40.63
N ALA A 222 33.46 -25.30 -41.27
CA ALA A 222 33.35 -23.93 -40.79
C ALA A 222 31.89 -23.44 -40.75
N VAL A 223 31.10 -23.77 -41.77
CA VAL A 223 29.66 -23.45 -41.83
C VAL A 223 28.87 -24.19 -40.74
N ALA A 224 29.17 -25.47 -40.52
CA ALA A 224 28.50 -26.27 -39.48
C ALA A 224 28.82 -25.75 -38.06
N ILE A 225 30.08 -25.40 -37.80
CA ILE A 225 30.53 -24.83 -36.52
C ILE A 225 29.83 -23.49 -36.24
N ASP A 226 29.78 -22.60 -37.23
CA ASP A 226 29.13 -21.29 -37.10
C ASP A 226 27.63 -21.44 -36.83
N SER A 227 26.97 -22.35 -37.56
CA SER A 227 25.54 -22.63 -37.39
C SER A 227 25.20 -23.20 -36.02
N ALA A 228 26.01 -24.16 -35.52
CA ALA A 228 25.81 -24.76 -34.21
C ALA A 228 26.01 -23.72 -33.09
N ARG A 229 27.05 -22.90 -33.19
CA ARG A 229 27.32 -21.82 -32.24
C ARG A 229 26.18 -20.78 -32.20
N LEU A 230 25.72 -20.31 -33.37
CA LEU A 230 24.63 -19.35 -33.45
C LEU A 230 23.33 -19.90 -32.86
N LEU A 231 23.07 -21.20 -33.07
CA LEU A 231 21.89 -21.87 -32.52
C LEU A 231 21.94 -21.96 -30.99
N GLU A 232 23.10 -22.26 -30.40
CA GLU A 232 23.30 -22.27 -28.95
C GLU A 232 23.14 -20.88 -28.35
N GLU A 233 23.77 -19.85 -28.94
CA GLU A 233 23.64 -18.45 -28.51
C GLU A 233 22.16 -18.00 -28.54
N THR A 234 21.43 -18.33 -29.61
CA THR A 234 20.01 -17.99 -29.75
C THR A 234 19.14 -18.70 -28.70
N ARG A 235 19.41 -19.97 -28.41
CA ARG A 235 18.66 -20.71 -27.39
C ARG A 235 18.90 -20.15 -25.98
N ALA A 236 20.15 -19.83 -25.65
CA ALA A 236 20.48 -19.21 -24.38
C ALA A 236 19.73 -17.88 -24.20
N ALA A 237 19.74 -17.02 -25.24
CA ALA A 237 19.02 -15.75 -25.23
C ALA A 237 17.50 -15.93 -25.06
N LEU A 238 16.90 -16.95 -25.69
CA LEU A 238 15.47 -17.25 -25.53
C LEU A 238 15.11 -17.69 -24.10
N VAL A 239 15.97 -18.48 -23.45
CA VAL A 239 15.76 -18.88 -22.05
C VAL A 239 15.84 -17.68 -21.11
N GLU A 240 16.85 -16.82 -21.27
CA GLU A 240 16.98 -15.59 -20.49
C GLU A 240 15.77 -14.66 -20.67
N LEU A 241 15.32 -14.47 -21.91
CA LEU A 241 14.13 -13.67 -22.21
C LEU A 241 12.86 -14.26 -21.58
N GLY A 242 12.72 -15.59 -21.56
CA GLY A 242 11.61 -16.27 -20.90
C GLY A 242 11.51 -15.93 -19.41
N VAL A 243 12.63 -16.08 -18.68
CA VAL A 243 12.73 -15.76 -17.25
C VAL A 243 12.45 -14.27 -16.99
N ALA A 244 13.01 -13.38 -17.81
CA ALA A 244 12.76 -11.94 -17.71
C ALA A 244 11.28 -11.59 -17.95
N THR A 245 10.62 -12.28 -18.88
CA THR A 245 9.21 -12.03 -19.20
C THR A 245 8.29 -12.52 -18.08
N GLU A 246 8.57 -13.69 -17.49
CA GLU A 246 7.81 -14.22 -16.35
C GLU A 246 7.91 -13.31 -15.12
N THR A 247 9.12 -12.86 -14.79
CA THR A 247 9.34 -11.92 -13.67
C THR A 247 8.65 -10.58 -13.90
N ALA A 248 8.71 -10.03 -15.12
CA ALA A 248 8.01 -8.79 -15.49
C ALA A 248 6.47 -8.95 -15.42
N ARG A 249 5.93 -10.11 -15.83
CA ARG A 249 4.50 -10.41 -15.71
C ARG A 249 4.05 -10.47 -14.26
N ALA A 250 4.78 -11.19 -13.40
CA ALA A 250 4.46 -11.29 -11.98
C ALA A 250 4.45 -9.91 -11.29
N GLN A 251 5.42 -9.06 -11.60
CA GLN A 251 5.46 -7.68 -11.07
C GLN A 251 4.27 -6.85 -11.57
N SER A 252 3.95 -6.94 -12.86
CA SER A 252 2.83 -6.19 -13.46
C SER A 252 1.47 -6.60 -12.88
N GLU A 253 1.24 -7.89 -12.62
CA GLU A 253 0.00 -8.36 -11.98
C GLU A 253 -0.13 -7.84 -10.53
N ALA A 254 0.97 -7.86 -9.77
CA ALA A 254 0.97 -7.33 -8.41
C ALA A 254 0.66 -5.81 -8.39
N VAL A 255 1.22 -5.04 -9.33
CA VAL A 255 0.93 -3.60 -9.48
C VAL A 255 -0.52 -3.37 -9.87
N ARG A 256 -1.05 -4.15 -10.83
CA ARG A 256 -2.46 -4.04 -11.27
C ARG A 256 -3.43 -4.31 -10.14
N LEU A 257 -3.22 -5.38 -9.36
CA LEU A 257 -4.08 -5.71 -8.22
C LEU A 257 -4.08 -4.61 -7.15
N ALA A 258 -2.91 -4.01 -6.89
CA ALA A 258 -2.79 -2.90 -5.96
C ALA A 258 -3.51 -1.63 -6.45
N ALA A 259 -3.49 -1.36 -7.76
CA ALA A 259 -4.20 -0.25 -8.38
C ALA A 259 -5.73 -0.46 -8.35
N GLU A 260 -6.22 -1.63 -8.75
CA GLU A 260 -7.66 -1.96 -8.74
C GLU A 260 -8.27 -1.85 -7.34
N THR A 261 -7.53 -2.32 -6.34
CA THR A 261 -7.93 -2.22 -4.94
C THR A 261 -8.01 -0.76 -4.48
N HIS A 262 -7.02 0.06 -4.86
CA HIS A 262 -7.06 1.50 -4.57
C HIS A 262 -8.27 2.16 -5.21
N ASP A 263 -8.55 1.87 -6.47
CA ASP A 263 -9.69 2.44 -7.18
C ASP A 263 -11.03 2.03 -6.56
N ARG A 264 -11.14 0.81 -6.04
CA ARG A 264 -12.33 0.36 -5.30
C ARG A 264 -12.53 1.17 -4.02
N LEU A 265 -11.48 1.31 -3.20
CA LEU A 265 -11.56 2.06 -1.95
C LEU A 265 -11.81 3.57 -2.21
N THR A 266 -11.18 4.15 -3.23
CA THR A 266 -11.42 5.54 -3.63
C THR A 266 -12.85 5.75 -4.13
N ARG A 267 -13.40 4.80 -4.91
CA ARG A 267 -14.81 4.85 -5.34
C ARG A 267 -15.80 4.80 -4.18
N LEU A 268 -15.48 4.12 -3.08
CA LEU A 268 -16.31 4.16 -1.87
C LEU A 268 -16.40 5.58 -1.32
N VAL A 269 -15.26 6.27 -1.19
CA VAL A 269 -15.23 7.67 -0.72
C VAL A 269 -16.01 8.59 -1.68
N LEU A 270 -15.78 8.47 -2.98
CA LEU A 270 -16.43 9.33 -3.98
C LEU A 270 -17.95 9.14 -4.06
N ARG A 271 -18.48 7.97 -3.70
CA ARG A 271 -19.92 7.70 -3.63
C ARG A 271 -20.55 8.15 -2.31
N GLY A 272 -19.77 8.74 -1.40
CA GLY A 272 -20.22 9.13 -0.06
C GLY A 272 -20.36 7.94 0.89
N GLY A 273 -19.62 6.85 0.64
CA GLY A 273 -19.58 5.71 1.54
C GLY A 273 -19.01 6.08 2.91
N ASP A 274 -19.41 5.34 3.93
CA ASP A 274 -19.01 5.60 5.30
C ASP A 274 -17.91 4.65 5.81
N VAL A 275 -17.53 4.81 7.08
CA VAL A 275 -16.50 3.98 7.71
C VAL A 275 -16.90 2.50 7.74
N ALA A 276 -18.21 2.19 7.81
CA ALA A 276 -18.71 0.82 7.80
C ALA A 276 -18.64 0.20 6.40
N ASP A 277 -18.82 0.99 5.33
CA ASP A 277 -18.61 0.53 3.96
C ASP A 277 -17.16 0.12 3.71
N VAL A 278 -16.20 0.96 4.13
CA VAL A 278 -14.77 0.61 4.05
C VAL A 278 -14.47 -0.64 4.87
N ALA A 279 -15.04 -0.74 6.07
CA ALA A 279 -14.82 -1.90 6.92
C ALA A 279 -15.30 -3.20 6.26
N ARG A 280 -16.50 -3.19 5.65
CA ARG A 280 -17.06 -4.32 4.88
C ARG A 280 -16.19 -4.71 3.70
N GLU A 281 -15.77 -3.73 2.89
CA GLU A 281 -14.97 -4.00 1.69
C GLU A 281 -13.62 -4.61 2.06
N VAL A 282 -12.95 -4.05 3.08
CA VAL A 282 -11.64 -4.53 3.53
C VAL A 282 -11.74 -5.92 4.15
N ALA A 283 -12.76 -6.17 4.97
CA ALA A 283 -13.01 -7.51 5.52
C ALA A 283 -13.35 -8.54 4.42
N ALA A 284 -14.06 -8.14 3.36
CA ALA A 284 -14.36 -9.01 2.23
C ALA A 284 -13.11 -9.33 1.39
N LEU A 285 -12.24 -8.35 1.16
CA LEU A 285 -10.99 -8.52 0.41
C LEU A 285 -9.93 -9.30 1.18
N LEU A 286 -9.77 -8.97 2.46
CA LEU A 286 -8.75 -9.56 3.32
C LEU A 286 -9.25 -10.78 4.08
N GLY A 287 -10.53 -11.12 4.10
CA GLY A 287 -11.05 -12.29 4.84
C GLY A 287 -10.73 -12.26 6.34
N GLY A 288 -11.72 -11.98 7.17
CA GLY A 288 -11.55 -11.96 8.63
C GLY A 288 -12.57 -11.07 9.32
N SER A 289 -12.25 -10.72 10.56
CA SER A 289 -13.02 -9.74 11.35
C SER A 289 -12.31 -8.40 11.35
N LEU A 290 -13.04 -7.30 11.23
CA LEU A 290 -12.47 -5.97 11.18
C LEU A 290 -13.25 -5.01 12.09
N VAL A 291 -12.53 -4.21 12.87
CA VAL A 291 -13.11 -3.19 13.74
C VAL A 291 -12.40 -1.87 13.50
N VAL A 292 -13.18 -0.80 13.35
CA VAL A 292 -12.68 0.58 13.29
C VAL A 292 -13.11 1.30 14.55
N ARG A 293 -12.16 1.96 15.23
CA ARG A 293 -12.39 2.78 16.42
C ARG A 293 -11.95 4.21 16.19
N ASP A 294 -12.56 5.17 16.87
CA ASP A 294 -12.11 6.56 16.89
C ASP A 294 -10.90 6.77 17.83
N SER A 295 -10.49 8.02 18.01
CA SER A 295 -9.38 8.40 18.89
C SER A 295 -9.65 8.15 20.37
N ASP A 296 -10.92 8.11 20.77
CA ASP A 296 -11.36 7.89 22.16
C ASP A 296 -11.59 6.40 22.44
N GLY A 297 -11.39 5.54 21.44
CA GLY A 297 -11.58 4.09 21.51
C GLY A 297 -13.02 3.65 21.28
N ALA A 298 -13.94 4.58 20.97
CA ALA A 298 -15.31 4.23 20.65
C ALA A 298 -15.38 3.54 19.28
N GLU A 299 -16.23 2.53 19.19
CA GLU A 299 -16.40 1.75 17.97
C GLU A 299 -17.19 2.52 16.92
N LEU A 300 -16.60 2.67 15.73
CA LEU A 300 -17.22 3.33 14.59
C LEU A 300 -17.83 2.35 13.59
N ALA A 301 -17.20 1.17 13.44
CA ALA A 301 -17.67 0.11 12.55
C ALA A 301 -17.10 -1.24 12.96
N ARG A 302 -17.84 -2.31 12.65
CA ARG A 302 -17.47 -3.70 12.92
C ARG A 302 -17.98 -4.64 11.83
N VAL A 303 -17.16 -5.62 11.49
CA VAL A 303 -17.47 -6.72 10.59
C VAL A 303 -16.91 -8.01 11.18
N GLY A 304 -17.75 -9.04 11.38
CA GLY A 304 -17.32 -10.32 11.94
C GLY A 304 -17.18 -10.37 13.47
N PRO A 305 -16.81 -11.54 14.03
CA PRO A 305 -16.68 -11.77 15.48
C PRO A 305 -15.50 -10.99 16.08
N ASP A 306 -15.63 -10.58 17.35
CA ASP A 306 -14.83 -9.54 17.99
C ASP A 306 -13.31 -9.83 18.03
N PRO A 307 -12.48 -9.12 17.24
CA PRO A 307 -11.05 -9.07 17.53
C PRO A 307 -10.89 -8.29 18.84
N VAL A 308 -10.27 -8.92 19.84
CA VAL A 308 -9.87 -8.30 21.11
C VAL A 308 -9.32 -6.90 20.82
N GLY A 309 -9.80 -5.88 21.56
CA GLY A 309 -9.40 -4.48 21.36
C GLY A 309 -7.88 -4.33 21.26
N PRO A 310 -7.38 -3.45 20.38
CA PRO A 310 -5.95 -3.36 20.10
C PRO A 310 -5.19 -3.09 21.40
N PRO A 311 -4.14 -3.87 21.71
CA PRO A 311 -3.28 -3.55 22.84
C PRO A 311 -2.70 -2.15 22.65
N GLU A 312 -2.69 -1.30 23.68
CA GLU A 312 -2.21 0.09 23.57
C GLU A 312 -0.82 0.20 22.95
N HIS A 313 0.08 -0.75 23.29
CA HIS A 313 1.43 -0.82 22.73
C HIS A 313 1.45 -1.06 21.22
N ALA A 314 0.50 -1.84 20.68
CA ALA A 314 0.39 -2.12 19.25
C ALA A 314 -0.03 -0.86 18.47
N LEU A 315 -0.99 -0.11 19.02
CA LEU A 315 -1.45 1.14 18.45
C LEU A 315 -0.34 2.20 18.49
N ALA A 316 0.38 2.31 19.60
CA ALA A 316 1.52 3.21 19.73
C ALA A 316 2.63 2.89 18.71
N ALA A 317 2.98 1.62 18.56
CA ALA A 317 3.98 1.16 17.59
C ALA A 317 3.54 1.44 16.14
N SER A 318 2.26 1.18 15.82
CA SER A 318 1.70 1.49 14.51
C SER A 318 1.70 2.98 14.22
N ARG A 319 1.37 3.82 15.22
CA ARG A 319 1.41 5.28 15.11
C ARG A 319 2.81 5.81 14.84
N SER A 320 3.82 5.32 15.57
CA SER A 320 5.21 5.74 15.37
C SER A 320 5.79 5.26 14.03
N GLY A 321 5.40 4.05 13.60
CA GLY A 321 5.93 3.44 12.38
C GLY A 321 5.17 3.78 11.11
N GLY A 322 3.93 4.28 11.19
CA GLY A 322 3.04 4.49 10.05
C GLY A 322 2.70 3.18 9.31
N ARG A 323 2.80 2.04 9.99
CA ARG A 323 2.69 0.69 9.41
C ARG A 323 1.74 -0.17 10.23
N ALA A 324 1.20 -1.22 9.61
CA ALA A 324 0.42 -2.22 10.34
C ALA A 324 1.35 -3.05 11.24
N VAL A 325 0.89 -3.38 12.45
CA VAL A 325 1.64 -4.13 13.47
C VAL A 325 0.83 -5.38 13.84
N ALA A 326 1.49 -6.54 13.84
CA ALA A 326 0.90 -7.80 14.27
C ALA A 326 1.12 -8.04 15.77
N VAL A 327 0.06 -8.26 16.53
CA VAL A 327 0.10 -8.62 17.96
C VAL A 327 -0.99 -9.64 18.28
N GLY A 328 -0.62 -10.78 18.88
CA GLY A 328 -1.59 -11.74 19.41
C GLY A 328 -2.55 -12.35 18.37
N GLY A 329 -2.11 -12.50 17.12
CA GLY A 329 -2.95 -13.00 16.02
C GLY A 329 -3.91 -11.97 15.41
N VAL A 330 -3.69 -10.69 15.73
CA VAL A 330 -4.47 -9.54 15.24
C VAL A 330 -3.53 -8.51 14.64
N TRP A 331 -3.97 -7.85 13.57
CA TRP A 331 -3.25 -6.76 12.92
C TRP A 331 -3.87 -5.41 13.28
N VAL A 332 -3.03 -4.45 13.68
CA VAL A 332 -3.45 -3.11 14.09
C VAL A 332 -2.82 -2.08 13.17
N CYS A 333 -3.63 -1.17 12.64
CA CYS A 333 -3.18 -0.02 11.87
C CYS A 333 -3.75 1.27 12.49
N ALA A 334 -2.88 2.20 12.87
CA ALA A 334 -3.27 3.53 13.29
C ALA A 334 -3.87 4.31 12.11
N VAL A 335 -4.97 5.02 12.35
CA VAL A 335 -5.62 5.91 11.38
C VAL A 335 -5.13 7.32 11.66
N LEU A 336 -4.28 7.84 10.77
CA LEU A 336 -3.55 9.09 11.00
C LEU A 336 -3.88 10.16 9.97
N ALA A 337 -3.94 11.41 10.42
CA ALA A 337 -3.89 12.60 9.58
C ALA A 337 -2.64 13.42 9.94
N GLY A 338 -1.54 13.19 9.20
CA GLY A 338 -0.23 13.68 9.61
C GLY A 338 0.17 13.09 10.98
N PRO A 339 0.47 13.91 12.00
CA PRO A 339 0.82 13.43 13.35
C PRO A 339 -0.40 13.13 14.25
N GLU A 340 -1.60 13.54 13.82
CA GLU A 340 -2.85 13.42 14.58
C GLU A 340 -3.41 11.99 14.44
N LEU A 341 -3.75 11.38 15.58
CA LEU A 341 -4.44 10.09 15.62
C LEU A 341 -5.95 10.33 15.54
N LEU A 342 -6.58 9.86 14.47
CA LEU A 342 -8.03 9.93 14.30
C LEU A 342 -8.74 8.66 14.78
N GLY A 343 -8.00 7.55 14.91
CA GLY A 343 -8.54 6.28 15.34
C GLY A 343 -7.65 5.10 15.01
N SER A 344 -8.23 3.90 14.92
CA SER A 344 -7.51 2.67 14.58
C SER A 344 -8.38 1.69 13.80
N ILE A 345 -7.74 0.88 12.96
CA ILE A 345 -8.36 -0.29 12.32
C ILE A 345 -7.67 -1.54 12.84
N THR A 346 -8.45 -2.54 13.21
CA THR A 346 -8.00 -3.82 13.77
C THR A 346 -8.55 -4.96 12.92
N LEU A 347 -7.70 -5.89 12.47
CA LEU A 347 -8.05 -7.05 11.65
C LEU A 347 -7.71 -8.34 12.40
N GLY A 348 -8.71 -9.15 12.72
CA GLY A 348 -8.55 -10.44 13.40
C GLY A 348 -8.95 -11.63 12.55
N GLY A 349 -8.56 -12.83 12.97
CA GLY A 349 -8.79 -14.08 12.24
C GLY A 349 -7.75 -14.38 11.16
N ARG A 350 -6.69 -13.57 11.07
CA ARG A 350 -5.57 -13.69 10.14
C ARG A 350 -4.25 -13.59 10.94
N GLY A 351 -3.60 -14.73 11.18
CA GLY A 351 -2.33 -14.79 11.91
C GLY A 351 -1.13 -14.27 11.11
N ASP A 352 -1.14 -14.49 9.79
CA ASP A 352 -0.14 -13.99 8.86
C ASP A 352 -0.82 -13.21 7.72
N LEU A 353 -0.17 -12.15 7.27
CA LEU A 353 -0.67 -11.23 6.26
C LEU A 353 0.45 -10.95 5.26
N PRO A 354 0.38 -11.54 4.05
CA PRO A 354 1.37 -11.32 3.00
C PRO A 354 1.57 -9.84 2.71
N ASP A 355 2.76 -9.44 2.27
CA ASP A 355 3.12 -8.05 2.02
C ASP A 355 2.12 -7.26 1.17
N ALA A 356 1.51 -7.90 0.16
CA ALA A 356 0.49 -7.28 -0.68
C ALA A 356 -0.81 -6.98 0.10
N GLU A 357 -1.27 -7.93 0.91
CA GLU A 357 -2.45 -7.79 1.76
C GLU A 357 -2.20 -6.80 2.91
N ARG A 358 -0.98 -6.81 3.49
CA ARG A 358 -0.58 -5.84 4.51
C ARG A 358 -0.62 -4.41 3.98
N ARG A 359 -0.11 -4.19 2.76
CA ARG A 359 -0.20 -2.88 2.09
C ARG A 359 -1.65 -2.45 1.84
N LEU A 360 -2.53 -3.40 1.50
CA LEU A 360 -3.97 -3.14 1.35
C LEU A 360 -4.56 -2.67 2.69
N PHE A 361 -4.26 -3.38 3.77
CA PHE A 361 -4.71 -3.04 5.12
C PHE A 361 -4.22 -1.65 5.57
N GLU A 362 -2.94 -1.32 5.31
CA GLU A 362 -2.38 0.01 5.58
C GLU A 362 -3.08 1.11 4.76
N ARG A 363 -3.40 0.82 3.49
CA ARG A 363 -4.09 1.76 2.60
C ARG A 363 -5.56 1.96 3.01
N ALA A 364 -6.21 0.94 3.55
CA ALA A 364 -7.51 1.09 4.20
C ALA A 364 -7.45 2.09 5.36
N GLY A 365 -6.36 2.06 6.16
CA GLY A 365 -6.08 3.06 7.19
C GLY A 365 -6.12 4.50 6.66
N LEU A 366 -5.49 4.76 5.51
CA LEU A 366 -5.49 6.09 4.88
C LEU A 366 -6.89 6.52 4.40
N VAL A 367 -7.64 5.59 3.81
CA VAL A 367 -8.99 5.87 3.31
C VAL A 367 -9.95 6.15 4.47
N THR A 368 -9.85 5.38 5.57
CA THR A 368 -10.59 5.64 6.80
C THR A 368 -10.21 7.00 7.39
N ALA A 369 -8.93 7.39 7.38
CA ALA A 369 -8.50 8.72 7.84
C ALA A 369 -9.20 9.84 7.05
N LEU A 370 -9.27 9.71 5.72
CA LEU A 370 -9.95 10.66 4.86
C LEU A 370 -11.45 10.77 5.18
N LEU A 371 -12.13 9.64 5.41
CA LEU A 371 -13.55 9.64 5.80
C LEU A 371 -13.79 10.28 7.17
N LEU A 372 -12.91 10.05 8.14
CA LEU A 372 -13.00 10.69 9.46
C LEU A 372 -12.75 12.19 9.39
N LEU A 373 -11.79 12.64 8.59
CA LEU A 373 -11.57 14.05 8.31
C LEU A 373 -12.79 14.69 7.64
N LEU A 374 -13.39 14.02 6.65
CA LEU A 374 -14.57 14.51 5.98
C LEU A 374 -15.75 14.64 6.95
N ARG A 375 -16.02 13.61 7.76
CA ARG A 375 -17.05 13.66 8.83
C ARG A 375 -16.81 14.82 9.79
N ARG A 376 -15.57 15.02 10.24
CA ARG A 376 -15.20 16.13 11.13
C ARG A 376 -15.43 17.49 10.46
N SER A 377 -15.09 17.62 9.18
CA SER A 377 -15.30 18.86 8.42
C SER A 377 -16.78 19.21 8.25
N ILE A 378 -17.63 18.21 8.02
CA ILE A 378 -19.09 18.37 7.93
C ILE A 378 -19.64 18.80 9.29
N ALA A 379 -19.26 18.13 10.38
CA ALA A 379 -19.69 18.48 11.72
C ALA A 379 -19.31 19.93 12.10
N HIS A 380 -18.08 20.37 11.78
CA HIS A 380 -17.63 21.74 12.00
C HIS A 380 -18.36 22.77 11.14
N ALA A 381 -18.67 22.43 9.87
CA ALA A 381 -19.44 23.29 9.00
C ALA A 381 -20.87 23.46 9.50
N GLU A 382 -21.51 22.38 9.96
CA GLU A 382 -22.83 22.45 10.57
C GLU A 382 -22.82 23.27 11.87
N ASP A 383 -21.81 23.11 12.72
CA ASP A 383 -21.66 23.92 13.94
C ASP A 383 -21.51 25.39 13.63
N ARG A 384 -20.80 25.72 12.56
CA ARG A 384 -20.70 27.11 12.08
C ARG A 384 -22.07 27.65 11.67
N VAL A 385 -22.86 26.89 10.91
CA VAL A 385 -24.22 27.28 10.50
C VAL A 385 -25.15 27.43 11.71
N ARG A 386 -25.07 26.52 12.69
CA ARG A 386 -25.81 26.61 13.97
C ARG A 386 -25.40 27.86 14.77
N GLY A 387 -24.11 28.14 14.84
CA GLY A 387 -23.55 29.30 15.52
C GLY A 387 -23.93 30.63 14.85
N GLU A 388 -23.94 30.70 13.52
CA GLU A 388 -24.41 31.87 12.75
C GLU A 388 -25.91 32.13 13.02
N LEU A 389 -26.75 31.09 13.00
CA LEU A 389 -28.16 31.22 13.36
C LEU A 389 -28.33 31.72 14.80
N LEU A 390 -27.55 31.19 15.75
CA LEU A 390 -27.56 31.70 17.12
C LEU A 390 -27.16 33.19 17.14
N GLY A 391 -26.12 33.57 16.41
CA GLY A 391 -25.72 34.97 16.26
C GLY A 391 -26.85 35.87 15.75
N ASP A 392 -27.58 35.43 14.71
CA ASP A 392 -28.74 36.14 14.15
C ASP A 392 -29.90 36.24 15.15
N LEU A 393 -30.11 35.20 15.97
CA LEU A 393 -31.16 35.17 16.99
C LEU A 393 -30.85 36.14 18.14
N LEU A 394 -29.58 36.30 18.51
CA LEU A 394 -29.13 37.15 19.62
C LEU A 394 -28.86 38.59 19.20
N ALA A 395 -28.74 38.87 17.90
CA ALA A 395 -28.45 40.20 17.40
C ALA A 395 -29.53 41.22 17.83
N PRO A 396 -29.12 42.41 18.34
CA PRO A 396 -30.05 43.47 18.70
C PRO A 396 -30.72 44.03 17.45
N VAL A 397 -32.00 44.38 17.58
CA VAL A 397 -32.80 44.95 16.49
C VAL A 397 -32.45 46.43 16.33
N ALA A 398 -32.00 46.82 15.14
CA ALA A 398 -31.78 48.24 14.84
C ALA A 398 -33.12 49.00 14.88
N PRO A 399 -33.16 50.25 15.38
CA PRO A 399 -34.39 51.05 15.44
C PRO A 399 -35.07 51.12 14.06
N GLY A 400 -36.34 50.72 13.97
CA GLY A 400 -37.13 50.78 12.75
C GLY A 400 -37.06 49.56 11.82
N ARG A 401 -36.34 48.48 12.18
CA ARG A 401 -36.39 47.20 11.45
C ARG A 401 -37.24 46.16 12.20
N VAL A 402 -38.00 45.37 11.44
CA VAL A 402 -38.75 44.21 11.94
C VAL A 402 -37.83 42.99 11.92
N ARG A 403 -37.81 42.18 12.98
CA ARG A 403 -37.09 40.89 12.97
C ARG A 403 -37.73 39.93 11.99
N ASP A 404 -36.91 39.20 11.25
CA ASP A 404 -37.36 38.09 10.40
C ASP A 404 -37.46 36.79 11.22
N THR A 405 -38.31 36.82 12.24
CA THR A 405 -38.47 35.72 13.21
C THR A 405 -39.04 34.47 12.55
N GLY A 406 -39.83 34.63 11.48
CA GLY A 406 -40.36 33.54 10.68
C GLY A 406 -39.25 32.74 9.96
N SER A 407 -38.34 33.42 9.27
CA SER A 407 -37.19 32.78 8.60
C SER A 407 -36.22 32.13 9.59
N GLN A 408 -35.95 32.80 10.72
CA GLN A 408 -35.11 32.27 11.79
C GLN A 408 -35.69 30.99 12.41
N THR A 409 -37.01 30.96 12.67
CA THR A 409 -37.72 29.78 13.19
C THR A 409 -37.70 28.62 12.20
N LEU A 410 -37.87 28.91 10.89
CA LEU A 410 -37.78 27.88 9.84
C LEU A 410 -36.37 27.29 9.74
N ARG A 411 -35.32 28.13 9.84
CA ARG A 411 -33.91 27.68 9.87
C ARG A 411 -33.63 26.82 11.11
N ALA A 412 -34.12 27.22 12.28
CA ALA A 412 -33.98 26.44 13.51
C ALA A 412 -34.62 25.06 13.40
N ARG A 413 -35.85 24.98 12.87
CA ARG A 413 -36.55 23.71 12.63
C ARG A 413 -35.79 22.78 11.69
N LYS A 414 -35.18 23.31 10.62
CA LYS A 414 -34.32 22.52 9.71
C LYS A 414 -33.09 21.93 10.39
N LEU A 415 -32.63 22.55 11.49
CA LEU A 415 -31.48 22.10 12.28
C LEU A 415 -31.90 21.23 13.48
N GLY A 416 -33.20 20.91 13.61
CA GLY A 416 -33.75 20.10 14.69
C GLY A 416 -34.12 20.88 15.96
N VAL A 417 -34.09 22.21 15.93
CA VAL A 417 -34.35 23.06 17.11
C VAL A 417 -35.75 23.67 17.02
N ASP A 418 -36.58 23.38 18.02
CA ASP A 418 -37.97 23.85 18.10
C ASP A 418 -38.11 25.09 18.99
N LEU A 419 -37.88 26.28 18.44
CA LEU A 419 -37.94 27.56 19.18
C LEU A 419 -39.33 27.94 19.74
N ALA A 420 -40.37 27.13 19.52
CA ALA A 420 -41.68 27.32 20.15
C ALA A 420 -41.71 26.84 21.61
N ARG A 421 -40.70 26.07 22.04
CA ARG A 421 -40.55 25.65 23.44
C ARG A 421 -39.85 26.72 24.27
N PRO A 422 -40.00 26.71 25.60
CA PRO A 422 -39.20 27.55 26.49
C PRO A 422 -37.71 27.21 26.39
N HIS A 423 -36.85 28.20 26.09
CA HIS A 423 -35.39 28.01 26.01
C HIS A 423 -34.64 28.91 27.00
N ALA A 424 -33.61 28.36 27.63
CA ALA A 424 -32.64 29.15 28.38
C ALA A 424 -31.39 29.44 27.55
N LEU A 425 -30.77 30.57 27.83
CA LEU A 425 -29.44 30.92 27.34
C LEU A 425 -28.42 30.80 28.47
N VAL A 426 -27.24 30.29 28.13
CA VAL A 426 -26.09 30.16 29.01
C VAL A 426 -24.89 30.79 28.32
N VAL A 427 -24.30 31.80 28.96
CA VAL A 427 -23.05 32.43 28.54
C VAL A 427 -21.91 31.81 29.35
N LEU A 428 -20.96 31.22 28.64
CA LEU A 428 -19.85 30.45 29.19
C LEU A 428 -18.55 31.25 29.13
N HIS A 429 -17.77 31.17 30.21
CA HIS A 429 -16.46 31.79 30.32
C HIS A 429 -15.40 30.79 30.79
N CYS A 430 -14.22 30.85 30.16
CA CYS A 430 -13.02 30.12 30.55
C CYS A 430 -11.79 30.98 30.21
N ASP A 431 -10.59 30.45 30.51
CA ASP A 431 -9.33 31.00 30.01
C ASP A 431 -9.40 31.27 28.48
N PRO A 432 -9.04 32.48 28.00
CA PRO A 432 -9.03 32.82 26.58
C PRO A 432 -8.33 31.81 25.67
N ALA A 433 -7.28 31.14 26.14
CA ALA A 433 -6.53 30.13 25.37
C ALA A 433 -7.38 28.88 25.07
N LEU A 434 -8.39 28.60 25.90
CA LEU A 434 -9.26 27.43 25.78
C LEU A 434 -10.58 27.73 25.04
N ARG A 435 -10.83 28.98 24.65
CA ARG A 435 -12.13 29.41 24.08
C ARG A 435 -12.56 28.58 22.86
N SER A 436 -11.64 28.27 21.95
CA SER A 436 -11.95 27.46 20.76
C SER A 436 -12.35 26.04 21.12
N ARG A 437 -11.70 25.45 22.14
CA ARG A 437 -12.07 24.12 22.66
C ARG A 437 -13.42 24.18 23.38
N LEU A 438 -13.65 25.20 24.20
CA LEU A 438 -14.93 25.42 24.86
C LEU A 438 -16.09 25.53 23.86
N ALA A 439 -15.89 26.23 22.74
CA ALA A 439 -16.92 26.37 21.71
C ALA A 439 -17.30 25.02 21.06
N VAL A 440 -16.31 24.15 20.79
CA VAL A 440 -16.54 22.80 20.23
C VAL A 440 -17.30 21.93 21.23
N GLU A 441 -16.88 21.92 22.50
CA GLU A 441 -17.57 21.15 23.53
C GLU A 441 -18.98 21.69 23.79
N ALA A 442 -19.16 23.00 23.90
CA ALA A 442 -20.48 23.61 24.05
C ALA A 442 -21.42 23.22 22.90
N ALA A 443 -20.93 23.17 21.65
CA ALA A 443 -21.72 22.71 20.51
C ALA A 443 -22.12 21.24 20.62
N ARG A 444 -21.25 20.36 21.13
CA ARG A 444 -21.58 18.96 21.44
C ARG A 444 -22.68 18.88 22.50
N HIS A 445 -22.54 19.60 23.61
CA HIS A 445 -23.53 19.61 24.70
C HIS A 445 -24.89 20.20 24.27
N ALA A 446 -24.89 21.20 23.39
CA ALA A 446 -26.10 21.78 22.83
C ALA A 446 -26.84 20.80 21.92
N ARG A 447 -26.14 20.11 21.01
CA ARG A 447 -26.74 19.09 20.14
C ARG A 447 -27.38 17.95 20.93
N ALA A 448 -26.73 17.50 22.00
CA ALA A 448 -27.26 16.46 22.88
C ALA A 448 -28.56 16.87 23.60
N ARG A 449 -28.91 18.16 23.57
CA ARG A 449 -30.07 18.76 24.23
C ARG A 449 -30.99 19.48 23.23
N ASP A 450 -30.94 19.16 21.94
CA ASP A 450 -31.73 19.82 20.88
C ASP A 450 -31.57 21.36 20.85
N GLY A 451 -30.36 21.84 21.16
CA GLY A 451 -30.03 23.25 21.30
C GLY A 451 -29.08 23.80 20.23
N LEU A 452 -28.70 25.07 20.38
CA LEU A 452 -27.70 25.76 19.56
C LEU A 452 -26.51 26.19 20.43
N ALA A 453 -25.30 26.18 19.88
CA ALA A 453 -24.17 26.88 20.50
C ALA A 453 -23.34 27.61 19.45
N GLY A 454 -22.63 28.64 19.88
CA GLY A 454 -21.80 29.43 19.00
C GLY A 454 -21.05 30.53 19.72
N LEU A 455 -20.23 31.27 18.96
CA LEU A 455 -19.58 32.48 19.46
C LEU A 455 -20.46 33.68 19.16
N HIS A 456 -20.78 34.46 20.18
CA HIS A 456 -21.48 35.73 20.06
C HIS A 456 -20.72 36.79 20.86
N GLN A 457 -20.36 37.90 20.22
CA GLN A 457 -19.57 38.99 20.83
C GLN A 457 -18.31 38.52 21.58
N GLY A 458 -17.62 37.51 21.04
CA GLY A 458 -16.40 36.94 21.63
C GLY A 458 -16.62 36.00 22.83
N ARG A 459 -17.87 35.70 23.19
CA ARG A 459 -18.24 34.76 24.27
C ARG A 459 -18.86 33.50 23.69
N VAL A 460 -18.67 32.36 24.35
CA VAL A 460 -19.33 31.10 23.98
C VAL A 460 -20.73 31.13 24.58
N VAL A 461 -21.76 30.96 23.75
CA VAL A 461 -23.16 30.98 24.16
C VAL A 461 -23.81 29.68 23.76
N LEU A 462 -24.64 29.14 24.65
CA LEU A 462 -25.43 27.95 24.45
C LEU A 462 -26.91 28.26 24.70
N LEU A 463 -27.77 27.84 23.78
CA LEU A 463 -29.22 27.87 23.86
C LEU A 463 -29.72 26.44 23.98
N ALA A 464 -30.54 26.14 24.99
CA ALA A 464 -31.14 24.82 25.14
C ALA A 464 -32.59 24.91 25.66
N PRO A 465 -33.48 23.98 25.24
CA PRO A 465 -34.83 23.87 25.76
C PRO A 465 -34.80 23.47 27.24
N THR A 466 -35.27 24.36 28.11
CA THR A 466 -35.41 24.12 29.56
C THR A 466 -36.21 25.24 30.20
N ASP A 467 -36.99 24.91 31.22
CA ASP A 467 -37.67 25.89 32.09
C ASP A 467 -36.80 26.32 33.29
N SER A 468 -35.62 25.71 33.45
CA SER A 468 -34.76 25.85 34.62
C SER A 468 -33.33 26.25 34.22
N PRO A 469 -33.07 27.56 33.98
CA PRO A 469 -31.76 28.04 33.50
C PRO A 469 -30.62 27.80 34.50
N GLY A 470 -30.85 28.06 35.80
CA GLY A 470 -29.81 27.93 36.84
C GLY A 470 -29.23 26.52 36.98
N PRO A 471 -30.06 25.47 37.13
CA PRO A 471 -29.58 24.08 37.11
C PRO A 471 -28.81 23.70 35.84
N LEU A 472 -29.27 24.16 34.67
CA LEU A 472 -28.56 23.92 33.41
C LEU A 472 -27.16 24.54 33.44
N ALA A 473 -27.03 25.79 33.89
CA ALA A 473 -25.75 26.47 34.01
C ALA A 473 -24.78 25.73 34.94
N ARG A 474 -25.26 25.24 36.09
CA ARG A 474 -24.45 24.43 37.03
C ARG A 474 -23.96 23.15 36.40
N SER A 475 -24.84 22.42 35.71
CA SER A 475 -24.45 21.17 35.04
C SER A 475 -23.40 21.41 33.96
N LEU A 476 -23.58 22.44 33.11
CA LEU A 476 -22.66 22.76 32.04
C LEU A 476 -21.31 23.26 32.55
N ALA A 477 -21.28 24.10 33.59
CA ALA A 477 -20.04 24.53 34.22
C ALA A 477 -19.21 23.35 34.76
N ALA A 478 -19.88 22.39 35.42
CA ALA A 478 -19.23 21.19 35.95
C ALA A 478 -18.75 20.25 34.83
N GLU A 479 -19.62 19.91 33.87
CA GLU A 479 -19.31 19.02 32.74
C GLU A 479 -18.18 19.57 31.88
N LEU A 480 -18.29 20.83 31.45
CA LEU A 480 -17.28 21.46 30.59
C LEU A 480 -15.98 21.71 31.35
N GLY A 481 -16.05 22.06 32.63
CA GLY A 481 -14.86 22.25 33.47
C GLY A 481 -14.04 20.97 33.61
N GLN A 482 -14.70 19.82 33.77
CA GLN A 482 -14.05 18.50 33.78
C GLN A 482 -13.42 18.18 32.42
N THR A 483 -14.17 18.35 31.32
CA THR A 483 -13.67 18.05 29.95
C THR A 483 -12.49 18.93 29.54
N LEU A 484 -12.49 20.20 29.93
CA LEU A 484 -11.40 21.14 29.61
C LEU A 484 -10.21 21.04 30.59
N GLY A 485 -10.40 20.44 31.77
CA GLY A 485 -9.40 20.44 32.84
C GLY A 485 -9.13 21.84 33.42
N SER A 486 -10.10 22.74 33.35
CA SER A 486 -9.98 24.16 33.74
C SER A 486 -11.35 24.70 34.17
N PRO A 487 -11.44 25.60 35.17
CA PRO A 487 -12.72 26.11 35.65
C PRO A 487 -13.50 26.86 34.54
N VAL A 488 -14.76 26.48 34.37
CA VAL A 488 -15.71 27.13 33.46
C VAL A 488 -16.80 27.81 34.30
N THR A 489 -17.02 29.10 34.09
CA THR A 489 -18.09 29.87 34.75
C THR A 489 -19.26 30.04 33.78
N ALA A 490 -20.49 29.83 34.25
CA ALA A 490 -21.70 29.86 33.42
C ALA A 490 -22.78 30.79 34.00
N GLY A 491 -23.08 31.89 33.31
CA GLY A 491 -24.24 32.74 33.64
C GLY A 491 -25.42 32.38 32.75
N SER A 492 -26.62 32.27 33.32
CA SER A 492 -27.81 31.86 32.57
C SER A 492 -29.03 32.76 32.81
N ALA A 493 -29.94 32.74 31.85
CA ALA A 493 -31.23 33.42 31.96
C ALA A 493 -32.29 32.74 31.08
N GLY A 494 -33.55 33.11 31.32
CA GLY A 494 -34.72 32.59 30.63
C GLY A 494 -35.70 31.90 31.59
N PRO A 495 -36.64 31.08 31.09
CA PRO A 495 -36.77 30.74 29.67
C PRO A 495 -37.40 31.85 28.81
N ALA A 496 -36.92 31.98 27.58
CA ALA A 496 -37.63 32.72 26.53
C ALA A 496 -38.75 31.84 25.97
N ALA A 497 -39.97 32.37 25.89
CA ALA A 497 -41.12 31.68 25.29
C ALA A 497 -41.16 31.76 23.75
N ASP A 498 -40.46 32.73 23.18
CA ASP A 498 -40.38 32.97 21.74
C ASP A 498 -38.97 33.47 21.33
N PRO A 499 -38.64 33.46 20.03
CA PRO A 499 -37.34 33.92 19.56
C PRO A 499 -37.12 35.45 19.69
N ASP A 500 -38.18 36.24 19.83
CA ASP A 500 -38.10 37.70 19.93
C ASP A 500 -37.56 38.14 21.29
N GLY A 501 -37.81 37.35 22.34
CA GLY A 501 -37.27 37.57 23.68
C GLY A 501 -35.78 37.21 23.86
N LEU A 502 -35.17 36.48 22.92
CA LEU A 502 -33.80 35.94 23.07
C LEU A 502 -32.71 37.01 23.27
N PRO A 503 -32.71 38.18 22.62
CA PRO A 503 -31.72 39.22 22.90
C PRO A 503 -31.77 39.75 24.33
N GLY A 504 -32.99 39.90 24.89
CA GLY A 504 -33.18 40.31 26.28
C GLY A 504 -32.66 39.25 27.25
N VAL A 505 -33.00 37.98 26.98
CA VAL A 505 -32.49 36.85 27.77
C VAL A 505 -30.97 36.72 27.67
N TYR A 506 -30.35 37.00 26.51
CA TYR A 506 -28.89 37.04 26.38
C TYR A 506 -28.27 38.14 27.25
N ALA A 507 -28.82 39.37 27.19
CA ALA A 507 -28.33 40.48 28.01
C ALA A 507 -28.44 40.15 29.52
N GLU A 508 -29.50 39.47 29.93
CA GLU A 508 -29.68 39.02 31.30
C GLU A 508 -28.67 37.94 31.71
N ALA A 509 -28.45 36.93 30.87
CA ALA A 509 -27.44 35.89 31.12
C ALA A 509 -26.03 36.48 31.20
N LEU A 510 -25.76 37.53 30.40
CA LEU A 510 -24.50 38.28 30.41
C LEU A 510 -24.26 38.98 31.76
N ARG A 511 -25.28 39.69 32.27
CA ARG A 511 -25.22 40.36 33.58
C ARG A 511 -25.05 39.35 34.70
N CYS A 512 -25.70 38.18 34.61
CA CYS A 512 -25.50 37.08 35.55
C CYS A 512 -24.04 36.61 35.57
N LEU A 513 -23.45 36.36 34.41
CA LEU A 513 -22.04 35.96 34.30
C LEU A 513 -21.09 37.02 34.86
N GLU A 514 -21.34 38.30 34.55
CA GLU A 514 -20.52 39.41 35.04
C GLU A 514 -20.63 39.59 36.55
N ALA A 515 -21.81 39.38 37.12
CA ALA A 515 -22.02 39.37 38.57
C ALA A 515 -21.28 38.20 39.24
N LEU A 516 -21.33 36.99 38.68
CA LEU A 516 -20.57 35.86 39.20
C LEU A 516 -19.07 36.17 39.26
N HIS A 517 -18.51 36.76 38.21
CA HIS A 517 -17.11 37.18 38.22
C HIS A 517 -16.81 38.29 39.22
N ALA A 518 -17.66 39.32 39.31
CA ALA A 518 -17.49 40.41 40.28
C ALA A 518 -17.54 39.91 41.74
N LEU A 519 -18.31 38.87 42.00
CA LEU A 519 -18.42 38.19 43.30
C LEU A 519 -17.31 37.15 43.52
N GLY A 520 -16.35 37.00 42.61
CA GLY A 520 -15.25 36.03 42.73
C GLY A 520 -15.66 34.56 42.54
N HIS A 521 -16.86 34.29 42.03
CA HIS A 521 -17.33 32.93 41.77
C HIS A 521 -16.79 32.45 40.42
N SER A 522 -15.80 31.56 40.46
CA SER A 522 -15.20 30.92 39.28
C SER A 522 -15.45 29.41 39.28
N GLY A 523 -15.66 28.83 38.10
CA GLY A 523 -15.87 27.38 37.96
C GLY A 523 -17.26 26.87 38.37
N GLY A 524 -18.25 27.76 38.48
CA GLY A 524 -19.63 27.43 38.83
C GLY A 524 -20.64 28.08 37.88
N GLY A 525 -21.89 27.63 37.97
CA GLY A 525 -22.98 28.16 37.15
C GLY A 525 -24.16 28.68 37.97
N ALA A 526 -24.83 29.71 37.49
CA ALA A 526 -26.02 30.27 38.14
C ALA A 526 -26.95 30.99 37.15
N GLY A 527 -28.19 31.21 37.55
CA GLY A 527 -29.07 32.24 36.97
C GLY A 527 -29.22 33.44 37.89
N LEU A 528 -29.78 34.56 37.40
CA LEU A 528 -30.08 35.71 38.27
C LEU A 528 -30.92 35.37 39.51
N PRO A 529 -31.94 34.48 39.44
CA PRO A 529 -32.68 34.07 40.63
C PRO A 529 -31.81 33.43 41.74
N ASP A 530 -30.69 32.82 41.37
CA ASP A 530 -29.76 32.19 42.32
C ASP A 530 -28.89 33.24 43.07
N LEU A 531 -28.86 34.49 42.61
CA LEU A 531 -28.04 35.58 43.19
C LEU A 531 -28.76 36.42 44.27
N GLY A 532 -29.90 35.94 44.78
CA GLY A 532 -30.64 36.65 45.84
C GLY A 532 -31.17 38.01 45.38
N PHE A 533 -31.02 39.04 46.22
CA PHE A 533 -31.45 40.40 45.90
C PHE A 533 -30.68 41.03 44.74
N LEU A 534 -29.39 40.68 44.59
CA LEU A 534 -28.58 41.17 43.46
C LEU A 534 -29.19 40.74 42.11
N GLY A 535 -29.82 39.57 42.06
CA GLY A 535 -30.58 39.11 40.90
C GLY A 535 -31.75 40.04 40.53
N VAL A 536 -32.44 40.61 41.52
CA VAL A 536 -33.55 41.55 41.30
C VAL A 536 -33.03 42.90 40.78
N LEU A 537 -31.90 43.38 41.29
CA LEU A 537 -31.29 44.65 40.86
C LEU A 537 -30.73 44.58 39.43
N LEU A 538 -30.23 43.40 39.03
CA LEU A 538 -29.60 43.16 37.73
C LEU A 538 -30.58 42.66 36.65
N GLY A 539 -31.84 42.38 36.99
CA GLY A 539 -32.85 41.92 36.03
C GLY A 539 -33.54 43.06 35.28
N ASP A 540 -33.93 42.84 34.02
CA ASP A 540 -34.65 43.85 33.22
C ASP A 540 -36.12 44.02 33.66
N ARG A 541 -36.68 43.01 34.34
CA ARG A 541 -37.96 43.08 35.05
C ARG A 541 -37.69 42.80 36.52
N ALA A 542 -37.70 43.84 37.34
CA ALA A 542 -37.58 43.67 38.79
C ALA A 542 -38.82 42.92 39.30
N ASP A 543 -38.77 41.58 39.32
CA ASP A 543 -39.82 40.75 39.92
C ASP A 543 -39.60 40.65 41.43
N VAL A 544 -39.92 41.76 42.07
CA VAL A 544 -39.79 41.89 43.51
C VAL A 544 -40.77 40.97 44.26
N GLY A 545 -41.86 40.55 43.60
CA GLY A 545 -42.82 39.59 44.13
C GLY A 545 -42.25 38.18 44.20
N ALA A 546 -41.66 37.68 43.11
CA ALA A 546 -40.99 36.38 43.10
C ALA A 546 -39.82 36.33 44.11
N TYR A 547 -39.12 37.45 44.31
CA TYR A 547 -38.10 37.57 45.34
C TYR A 547 -38.66 37.39 46.76
N VAL A 548 -39.74 38.11 47.10
CA VAL A 548 -40.40 37.99 48.40
C VAL A 548 -40.97 36.58 48.60
N GLU A 549 -41.60 36.00 47.59
CA GLU A 549 -42.11 34.63 47.65
C GLU A 549 -40.99 33.62 47.89
N ARG A 550 -39.82 33.79 47.25
CA ARG A 550 -38.67 32.89 47.46
C ARG A 550 -38.09 33.00 48.87
N VAL A 551 -37.93 34.21 49.39
CA VAL A 551 -37.25 34.46 50.68
C VAL A 551 -38.21 34.29 51.86
N LEU A 552 -39.45 34.76 51.74
CA LEU A 552 -40.45 34.81 52.82
C LEU A 552 -41.69 33.97 52.56
N GLY A 553 -41.96 33.52 51.33
CA GLY A 553 -43.15 32.74 50.97
C GLY A 553 -43.38 31.52 51.87
N PRO A 554 -42.36 30.71 52.23
CA PRO A 554 -42.54 29.61 53.19
C PRO A 554 -43.07 30.06 54.56
N VAL A 555 -42.61 31.21 55.05
CA VAL A 555 -43.05 31.78 56.35
C VAL A 555 -44.44 32.41 56.23
N ILE A 556 -44.71 33.13 55.14
CA ILE A 556 -46.03 33.72 54.83
C ILE A 556 -47.09 32.61 54.71
N ALA A 557 -46.78 31.54 53.96
CA ALA A 557 -47.66 30.39 53.79
C ALA A 557 -47.89 29.68 55.12
N TYR A 558 -46.85 29.52 55.95
CA TYR A 558 -46.98 28.93 57.28
C TYR A 558 -47.88 29.77 58.20
N ASP A 559 -47.69 31.09 58.24
CA ASP A 559 -48.55 32.02 58.98
C ASP A 559 -50.01 31.92 58.53
N ALA A 560 -50.26 31.91 57.22
CA ALA A 560 -51.61 31.78 56.67
C ALA A 560 -52.28 30.42 56.99
N GLN A 561 -51.52 29.32 57.00
CA GLN A 561 -52.05 27.98 57.27
C GLN A 561 -52.26 27.71 58.76
N ARG A 562 -51.39 28.24 59.63
CA ARG A 562 -51.35 27.92 61.07
C ARG A 562 -51.87 29.06 61.95
N GLY A 563 -52.20 30.22 61.38
CA GLY A 563 -52.65 31.40 62.12
C GLY A 563 -51.56 31.98 63.03
N THR A 564 -50.30 31.86 62.63
CA THR A 564 -49.15 32.40 63.39
C THR A 564 -48.77 33.80 62.91
N GLU A 565 -47.88 34.47 63.65
CA GLU A 565 -47.36 35.81 63.33
C GLU A 565 -45.83 35.80 63.26
N LEU A 566 -45.27 34.85 62.50
CA LEU A 566 -43.83 34.72 62.33
C LEU A 566 -43.25 35.88 61.51
N VAL A 567 -43.94 36.34 60.46
CA VAL A 567 -43.53 37.52 59.66
C VAL A 567 -43.45 38.76 60.55
N GLY A 568 -44.51 39.04 61.34
CA GLY A 568 -44.51 40.17 62.29
C GLY A 568 -43.45 40.05 63.38
N THR A 569 -43.12 38.82 63.78
CA THR A 569 -42.02 38.57 64.74
C THR A 569 -40.65 38.88 64.11
N LEU A 570 -40.43 38.53 62.84
CA LEU A 570 -39.20 38.87 62.12
C LEU A 570 -39.06 40.38 61.89
N GLU A 571 -40.15 41.07 61.55
CA GLU A 571 -40.15 42.54 61.41
C GLU A 571 -39.73 43.22 62.71
N ALA A 572 -40.36 42.86 63.83
CA ALA A 572 -39.99 43.40 65.14
C ALA A 572 -38.57 42.98 65.55
N TYR A 573 -38.15 41.75 65.25
CA TYR A 573 -36.81 41.28 65.56
C TYR A 573 -35.74 42.13 64.89
N PHE A 574 -35.84 42.36 63.58
CA PHE A 574 -34.88 43.18 62.86
C PHE A 574 -35.01 44.68 63.16
N ALA A 575 -36.22 45.21 63.37
CA ALA A 575 -36.43 46.61 63.71
C ALA A 575 -35.75 47.02 65.04
N TYR A 576 -35.66 46.09 66.00
CA TYR A 576 -35.00 46.31 67.29
C TYR A 576 -33.57 45.73 67.34
N GLY A 577 -32.90 45.68 66.18
CA GLY A 577 -31.49 45.31 66.08
C GLY A 577 -31.20 43.89 66.55
N ALA A 578 -32.06 42.93 66.17
CA ALA A 578 -31.91 41.51 66.49
C ALA A 578 -31.90 41.20 68.01
N SER A 579 -32.54 42.05 68.84
CA SER A 579 -32.55 41.94 70.30
C SER A 579 -33.84 41.30 70.83
N LEU A 580 -33.74 40.07 71.35
CA LEU A 580 -34.89 39.32 71.91
C LEU A 580 -35.68 40.09 72.98
N ALA A 581 -34.98 40.80 73.87
CA ALA A 581 -35.60 41.56 74.94
C ALA A 581 -36.47 42.71 74.40
N ARG A 582 -35.92 43.52 73.49
CA ARG A 582 -36.64 44.63 72.87
C ARG A 582 -37.77 44.16 71.96
N THR A 583 -37.58 43.04 71.26
CA THR A 583 -38.64 42.41 70.44
C THR A 583 -39.81 41.92 71.28
N LYS A 584 -39.56 41.33 72.47
CA LYS A 584 -40.64 40.92 73.37
C LYS A 584 -41.49 42.11 73.81
N ASP A 585 -40.84 43.22 74.17
CA ASP A 585 -41.50 44.41 74.69
C ASP A 585 -42.36 45.08 73.60
N ALA A 586 -41.85 45.11 72.37
CA ALA A 586 -42.57 45.65 71.22
C ALA A 586 -43.76 44.80 70.76
N LEU A 587 -43.67 43.47 70.89
CA LEU A 587 -44.75 42.54 70.53
C LEU A 587 -45.71 42.25 71.69
N HIS A 588 -45.46 42.79 72.89
CA HIS A 588 -46.20 42.49 74.12
C HIS A 588 -46.34 40.97 74.42
N VAL A 589 -45.27 40.21 74.16
CA VAL A 589 -45.21 38.76 74.43
C VAL A 589 -44.07 38.40 75.37
N HIS A 590 -44.05 37.17 75.88
CA HIS A 590 -42.94 36.67 76.68
C HIS A 590 -41.70 36.39 75.81
N VAL A 591 -40.49 36.55 76.36
CA VAL A 591 -39.23 36.34 75.61
C VAL A 591 -39.14 34.92 75.03
N ASN A 592 -39.63 33.92 75.77
CA ASN A 592 -39.68 32.53 75.31
C ASN A 592 -40.55 32.35 74.06
N THR A 593 -41.62 33.13 73.92
CA THR A 593 -42.47 33.09 72.73
C THR A 593 -41.74 33.65 71.52
N VAL A 594 -40.92 34.69 71.68
CA VAL A 594 -40.05 35.22 70.60
C VAL A 594 -39.03 34.16 70.19
N VAL A 595 -38.35 33.52 71.14
CA VAL A 595 -37.39 32.44 70.88
C VAL A 595 -38.05 31.29 70.12
N GLN A 596 -39.19 30.79 70.59
CA GLN A 596 -39.93 29.71 69.94
C GLN A 596 -40.36 30.06 68.50
N ARG A 597 -40.80 31.31 68.27
CA ARG A 597 -41.17 31.78 66.93
C ARG A 597 -39.95 31.88 66.01
N LEU A 598 -38.81 32.37 66.49
CA LEU A 598 -37.56 32.44 65.71
C LEU A 598 -36.96 31.05 65.43
N ASP A 599 -37.05 30.11 66.39
CA ASP A 599 -36.67 28.71 66.15
C ASP A 599 -37.57 28.07 65.09
N ARG A 600 -38.86 28.42 65.05
CA ARG A 600 -39.76 27.98 63.98
C ARG A 600 -39.36 28.60 62.63
N VAL A 601 -38.97 29.87 62.59
CA VAL A 601 -38.44 30.50 61.37
C VAL A 601 -37.17 29.78 60.90
N ARG A 602 -36.24 29.45 61.81
CA ARG A 602 -35.05 28.65 61.49
C ARG A 602 -35.41 27.32 60.84
N GLN A 603 -36.42 26.62 61.36
CA GLN A 603 -36.89 25.36 60.77
C GLN A 603 -37.50 25.52 59.37
N ILE A 604 -38.07 26.68 59.07
CA ILE A 604 -38.75 26.96 57.78
C ILE A 604 -37.76 27.48 56.73
N LEU A 605 -36.87 28.41 57.11
CA LEU A 605 -35.94 29.08 56.21
C LEU A 605 -34.54 28.44 56.17
N GLY A 606 -34.26 27.49 57.06
CA GLY A 606 -32.95 26.86 57.20
C GLY A 606 -32.03 27.58 58.20
N GLU A 607 -30.90 26.94 58.53
CA GLU A 607 -29.95 27.44 59.56
C GLU A 607 -29.32 28.79 59.21
N ASP A 608 -29.18 29.10 57.91
CA ASP A 608 -28.44 30.28 57.44
C ASP A 608 -29.26 31.59 57.45
N TRP A 609 -30.54 31.54 57.84
CA TRP A 609 -31.47 32.67 57.74
C TRP A 609 -31.01 33.93 58.49
N ASN A 610 -30.20 33.78 59.54
CA ASN A 610 -29.70 34.87 60.38
C ASN A 610 -28.20 35.17 60.20
N THR A 611 -27.53 34.54 59.25
CA THR A 611 -26.16 34.92 58.85
C THR A 611 -26.15 36.33 58.26
N PRO A 612 -25.01 37.04 58.18
CA PRO A 612 -24.99 38.39 57.60
C PRO A 612 -25.63 38.50 56.20
N ALA A 613 -25.42 37.49 55.35
CA ALA A 613 -26.05 37.41 54.03
C ALA A 613 -27.54 37.05 54.11
N GLY A 614 -27.91 36.00 54.85
CA GLY A 614 -29.31 35.60 55.01
C GLY A 614 -30.19 36.66 55.68
N ALA A 615 -29.66 37.31 56.72
CA ALA A 615 -30.33 38.39 57.43
C ALA A 615 -30.57 39.62 56.54
N LEU A 616 -29.66 39.92 55.60
CA LEU A 616 -29.84 41.01 54.63
C LEU A 616 -30.99 40.67 53.67
N GLU A 617 -31.00 39.45 53.12
CA GLU A 617 -32.05 38.97 52.22
C GLU A 617 -33.44 39.04 52.88
N VAL A 618 -33.54 38.52 54.11
CA VAL A 618 -34.80 38.55 54.89
C VAL A 618 -35.22 39.99 55.19
N GLN A 619 -34.31 40.87 55.61
CA GLN A 619 -34.63 42.28 55.88
C GLN A 619 -35.09 43.04 54.64
N LEU A 620 -34.48 42.77 53.47
CA LEU A 620 -34.89 43.39 52.21
C LEU A 620 -36.27 42.88 51.78
N ALA A 621 -36.51 41.57 51.85
CA ALA A 621 -37.81 40.98 51.54
C ALA A 621 -38.93 41.54 52.44
N LEU A 622 -38.68 41.73 53.75
CA LEU A 622 -39.64 42.34 54.67
C LEU A 622 -39.94 43.81 54.29
N ARG A 623 -38.92 44.59 53.94
CA ARG A 623 -39.11 45.99 53.49
C ARG A 623 -39.91 46.07 52.20
N ILE A 624 -39.65 45.17 51.25
CA ILE A 624 -40.39 45.09 50.00
C ILE A 624 -41.85 44.69 50.25
N LEU A 625 -42.09 43.69 51.11
CA LEU A 625 -43.44 43.23 51.46
C LEU A 625 -44.29 44.38 52.02
N ARG A 626 -43.69 45.31 52.77
CA ARG A 626 -44.36 46.52 53.27
C ARG A 626 -44.63 47.59 52.21
N LEU A 627 -43.85 47.61 51.14
CA LEU A 627 -43.97 48.57 50.03
C LEU A 627 -44.91 48.09 48.92
N ALA A 628 -45.21 46.78 48.86
CA ALA A 628 -46.20 46.24 47.94
C ALA A 628 -47.61 46.78 48.31
N PRO A 629 -48.34 47.44 47.38
CA PRO A 629 -49.68 47.92 47.68
C PRO A 629 -50.57 46.72 48.05
N ALA A 630 -51.36 46.86 49.12
CA ALA A 630 -52.35 45.88 49.53
C ALA A 630 -53.42 45.69 48.43
N GLY A 631 -53.14 44.85 47.44
CA GLY A 631 -54.10 44.32 46.46
C GLY A 631 -54.84 43.09 47.01
N PRO A 632 -56.03 42.76 46.48
CA PRO A 632 -57.11 42.14 47.24
C PRO A 632 -56.74 40.76 47.79
N ARG A 633 -57.06 40.52 49.07
CA ARG A 633 -57.12 39.18 49.66
C ARG A 633 -57.84 38.25 48.69
N ARG A 634 -57.13 37.25 48.15
CA ARG A 634 -57.74 36.14 47.41
C ARG A 634 -58.92 35.60 48.22
N ALA A 635 -60.12 35.69 47.66
CA ALA A 635 -61.30 35.06 48.23
C ALA A 635 -61.04 33.56 48.40
N PRO A 636 -61.55 32.91 49.46
CA PRO A 636 -61.43 31.47 49.63
C PRO A 636 -62.10 30.76 48.46
N SER A 637 -61.39 29.77 47.89
CA SER A 637 -61.92 28.89 46.85
C SER A 637 -63.24 28.26 47.28
N PRO A 638 -64.24 28.11 46.38
CA PRO A 638 -65.49 27.44 46.72
C PRO A 638 -65.24 25.97 47.08
N PRO A 639 -66.09 25.36 47.93
CA PRO A 639 -65.89 23.98 48.36
C PRO A 639 -66.05 23.01 47.18
N ASN A 640 -65.10 22.09 47.09
CA ASN A 640 -65.05 21.02 46.11
C ASN A 640 -66.33 20.15 46.19
N PRO A 641 -67.07 19.91 45.09
CA PRO A 641 -68.23 19.03 45.12
C PRO A 641 -67.78 17.59 45.33
N ARG A 642 -68.34 16.98 46.38
CA ARG A 642 -68.30 15.57 46.77
C ARG A 642 -67.92 14.60 45.65
N SER A 643 -66.81 13.88 45.83
CA SER A 643 -66.60 12.58 45.18
C SER A 643 -67.68 11.58 45.66
N PRO A 644 -68.33 10.84 44.76
CA PRO A 644 -69.21 9.75 45.14
C PRO A 644 -68.39 8.56 45.68
N ALA A 645 -68.95 7.91 46.69
CA ALA A 645 -68.40 6.78 47.41
C ALA A 645 -67.99 5.61 46.50
N SER A 646 -66.84 5.01 46.81
CA SER A 646 -66.45 3.69 46.36
C SER A 646 -67.21 2.63 47.18
N PRO A 647 -67.84 1.61 46.58
CA PRO A 647 -68.50 0.54 47.30
C PRO A 647 -67.49 -0.55 47.74
N TYR A 648 -67.56 -0.91 49.02
CA TYR A 648 -66.92 -2.11 49.60
C TYR A 648 -67.71 -3.39 49.23
N PRO A 649 -67.19 -4.61 49.49
CA PRO A 649 -67.23 -5.68 48.51
C PRO A 649 -67.98 -6.94 49.00
N THR A 650 -68.05 -7.91 48.09
CA THR A 650 -68.21 -9.36 48.27
C THR A 650 -69.63 -9.98 48.36
N SER A 651 -69.75 -11.06 47.56
CA SER A 651 -70.46 -12.33 47.83
C SER A 651 -71.95 -12.43 47.47
N SER A 652 -72.23 -12.96 46.27
CA SER A 652 -72.79 -14.32 46.06
C SER A 652 -72.86 -14.64 44.57
#